data_AF-A0A9D3S7Z1-F1
#
_entry.id   AF-A0A9D3S7Z1-F1
#
_cell.length_a   1.000
_cell.length_b   1.000
_cell.length_c   1.000
_cell.angle_alpha   90.00
_cell.angle_beta   90.00
_cell.angle_gamma   90.00
#
_symmetry.space_group_name_H-M   'P 1'
#
loop_
_entity.id
_entity.type
_entity.pdbx_description
1 polymer ?
#
loop_
_entity_poly.entity_id
_entity_poly.type
_entity_poly.pdbx_seq_one_letter_code
_entity_poly.pdbx_strand_id
1 'polypeptide(L)'
;MGKSNSKLKPEVVEELTRKTYFTEKEVQQWYKGFIKDCPSGQLDSAGFQKIYKQFFPFGDPTKFATFVFNVFDENKDGRIEFSEFIQALSVTSRGTLDEKLRWAFKLYDLDNDGYITRDEMLNIVDAIYQMVGNTVELPEEENTPEKRVDRIFAMMDKNADGMLTLQELQHGTQPPDNPFLPSCLLCCRPHVHMEKEAFEGWLESVSTSFLALNDQQRNQLLDHLISLSGAAQLRHLSNGLETLLKRDFLRLLPLELAFYLLRWLDPQTLLTCCLVCKQWNKVVNACTEVWQGVCRDLGWRIDDSIQEAGHWKRVYLKAKHRMKQLREEDAFETSSLIGHSARVYALYYKDGLLCTGSDDLSAKLWDVRTGQCIYGIQTHTCATVKFDEQKLVTGSFDNTIACWEWSTGAKIQQFRGHTGAVFSVDYNDELDTLVSGSADFTVKVWALSAGACLNTLTGHTEWVTKVLLQKSQVESMMHSPGDYILLSSDKYEIKVWPIGREINCKCLKTLSVSEDRSVCLQPRLQFDGRYIVCSSDLGVYQWDFASFDVLRVIKPQQDPASPSLLSFGEVFALLFDNHHLYVMDLRTEAITGRWPLPAYRKSKRGSSFLPGITSWLNGFDGKNDAGLVFATSMPDHSIHLVLWKENG
;
A
#
# COMPACT_ATOMS: atom_id res chain seq x y z
N MET A 1 -18.44 78.45 -22.67
CA MET A 1 -17.19 78.91 -22.03
C MET A 1 -16.90 78.00 -20.85
N GLY A 2 -15.66 77.52 -20.73
CA GLY A 2 -15.20 76.64 -19.66
C GLY A 2 -14.72 75.27 -20.15
N LYS A 3 -13.48 75.18 -20.66
CA LYS A 3 -12.73 73.92 -20.67
C LYS A 3 -12.52 73.52 -19.21
N SER A 4 -13.21 72.50 -18.70
CA SER A 4 -12.84 71.94 -17.39
C SER A 4 -11.56 71.13 -17.59
N ASN A 5 -10.50 71.56 -16.91
CA ASN A 5 -9.15 71.02 -17.00
C ASN A 5 -9.11 69.48 -16.90
N SER A 6 -8.75 68.83 -18.01
CA SER A 6 -8.46 67.39 -18.04
C SER A 6 -7.09 67.03 -17.44
N LYS A 7 -6.50 67.94 -16.64
CA LYS A 7 -5.20 67.79 -15.99
C LYS A 7 -5.33 68.20 -14.53
N LEU A 8 -5.06 67.26 -13.63
CA LEU A 8 -4.85 67.54 -12.21
C LEU A 8 -3.70 68.53 -12.05
N LYS A 9 -3.77 69.38 -11.01
CA LYS A 9 -2.66 70.28 -10.66
C LYS A 9 -1.43 69.43 -10.28
N PRO A 10 -0.21 69.81 -10.69
CA PRO A 10 1.00 69.04 -10.40
C PRO A 10 1.18 68.72 -8.91
N GLU A 11 0.87 69.69 -8.04
CA GLU A 11 0.93 69.57 -6.57
C GLU A 11 0.02 68.45 -6.04
N VAL A 12 -1.18 68.30 -6.61
CA VAL A 12 -2.14 67.25 -6.21
C VAL A 12 -1.70 65.89 -6.72
N VAL A 13 -1.08 65.82 -7.90
CA VAL A 13 -0.54 64.56 -8.42
C VAL A 13 0.65 64.10 -7.58
N GLU A 14 1.52 65.00 -7.15
CA GLU A 14 2.65 64.69 -6.28
C GLU A 14 2.17 64.20 -4.90
N GLU A 15 1.15 64.85 -4.32
CA GLU A 15 0.56 64.42 -3.06
C GLU A 15 -0.10 63.02 -3.17
N LEU A 16 -0.86 62.77 -4.23
CA LEU A 16 -1.51 61.47 -4.46
C LEU A 16 -0.50 60.36 -4.78
N THR A 17 0.58 60.68 -5.52
CA THR A 17 1.68 59.72 -5.78
C THR A 17 2.44 59.38 -4.50
N ARG A 18 2.52 60.31 -3.54
CA ARG A 18 3.13 60.03 -2.22
C ARG A 18 2.24 59.16 -1.33
N LYS A 19 0.91 59.30 -1.44
CA LYS A 19 -0.09 58.57 -0.64
C LYS A 19 -0.52 57.24 -1.27
N THR A 20 -0.15 56.95 -2.51
CA THR A 20 -0.58 55.75 -3.25
C THR A 20 0.59 55.02 -3.91
N TYR A 21 0.43 53.72 -4.17
CA TYR A 21 1.41 52.90 -4.89
C TYR A 21 1.37 53.07 -6.42
N PHE A 22 0.71 54.13 -6.92
CA PHE A 22 0.56 54.38 -8.34
C PHE A 22 1.57 55.42 -8.83
N THR A 23 2.07 55.22 -10.05
CA THR A 23 2.95 56.19 -10.70
C THR A 23 2.18 57.42 -11.18
N GLU A 24 2.87 58.55 -11.37
CA GLU A 24 2.28 59.80 -11.86
C GLU A 24 1.43 59.60 -13.13
N LYS A 25 1.90 58.76 -14.07
CA LYS A 25 1.20 58.43 -15.31
C LYS A 25 -0.09 57.65 -15.06
N GLU A 26 -0.07 56.72 -14.11
CA GLU A 26 -1.24 55.89 -13.75
C GLU A 26 -2.31 56.75 -13.05
N VAL A 27 -1.93 57.63 -12.12
CA VAL A 27 -2.86 58.55 -11.45
C VAL A 27 -3.57 59.45 -12.48
N GLN A 28 -2.84 59.94 -13.49
CA GLN A 28 -3.43 60.74 -14.57
C GLN A 28 -4.36 59.92 -15.48
N GLN A 29 -4.09 58.64 -15.71
CA GLN A 29 -4.97 57.75 -16.48
C GLN A 29 -6.26 57.43 -15.71
N TRP A 30 -6.15 57.10 -14.42
CA TRP A 30 -7.30 56.87 -13.55
C TRP A 30 -8.18 58.12 -13.43
N TYR A 31 -7.58 59.31 -13.34
CA TYR A 31 -8.33 60.57 -13.32
C TYR A 31 -9.13 60.79 -14.61
N LYS A 32 -8.54 60.47 -15.76
CA LYS A 32 -9.24 60.56 -17.06
C LYS A 32 -10.41 59.57 -17.13
N GLY A 33 -10.24 58.35 -16.62
CA GLY A 33 -11.33 57.37 -16.51
C GLY A 33 -12.43 57.83 -15.57
N PHE A 34 -12.06 58.30 -14.37
CA PHE A 34 -13.00 58.78 -13.37
C PHE A 34 -13.84 59.97 -13.86
N ILE A 35 -13.23 60.95 -14.55
CA ILE A 35 -13.98 62.07 -15.13
C ILE A 35 -14.85 61.65 -16.33
N LYS A 36 -14.48 60.60 -17.06
CA LYS A 36 -15.29 60.06 -18.16
C LYS A 36 -16.57 59.41 -17.63
N ASP A 37 -16.45 58.64 -16.55
CA ASP A 37 -17.58 57.92 -15.96
C ASP A 37 -18.38 58.80 -14.97
N CYS A 38 -17.74 59.84 -14.41
CA CYS A 38 -18.34 60.82 -13.50
C CYS A 38 -17.98 62.27 -13.91
N PRO A 39 -18.77 62.91 -14.79
CA PRO A 39 -18.48 64.24 -15.31
C PRO A 39 -18.51 65.37 -14.26
N SER A 40 -19.18 65.15 -13.13
CA SER A 40 -19.26 66.08 -11.99
C SER A 40 -18.00 66.11 -11.13
N GLY A 41 -17.09 65.15 -11.28
CA GLY A 41 -15.88 65.03 -10.46
C GLY A 41 -16.13 64.57 -9.01
N GLN A 42 -17.38 64.30 -8.65
CA GLN A 42 -17.81 63.80 -7.34
C GLN A 42 -18.88 62.73 -7.56
N LEU A 43 -18.75 61.59 -6.88
CA LEU A 43 -19.65 60.45 -7.00
C LEU A 43 -20.55 60.35 -5.77
N ASP A 44 -21.86 60.55 -5.96
CA ASP A 44 -22.85 60.42 -4.90
C ASP A 44 -23.29 58.94 -4.72
N SER A 45 -23.93 58.63 -3.59
CA SER A 45 -24.35 57.26 -3.28
C SER A 45 -25.25 56.64 -4.37
N ALA A 46 -26.16 57.43 -4.96
CA ALA A 46 -27.03 56.97 -6.05
C ALA A 46 -26.26 56.69 -7.35
N GLY A 47 -25.28 57.54 -7.70
CA GLY A 47 -24.38 57.33 -8.82
C GLY A 47 -23.48 56.12 -8.63
N PHE A 48 -22.93 55.93 -7.43
CA PHE A 48 -22.11 54.77 -7.08
C PHE A 48 -22.88 53.46 -7.22
N GLN A 49 -24.11 53.39 -6.67
CA GLN A 49 -24.98 52.22 -6.82
C GLN A 49 -25.31 51.90 -8.29
N LYS A 50 -25.54 52.92 -9.11
CA LYS A 50 -25.83 52.74 -10.54
C LYS A 50 -24.63 52.15 -11.30
N ILE A 51 -23.42 52.59 -10.98
CA ILE A 51 -22.18 52.03 -11.54
C ILE A 51 -22.00 50.59 -11.05
N TYR A 52 -22.17 50.33 -9.75
CA TYR A 52 -22.03 49.00 -9.16
C TYR A 52 -23.02 47.99 -9.76
N LYS A 53 -24.26 48.42 -10.06
CA LYS A 53 -25.28 47.59 -10.72
C LYS A 53 -24.94 47.19 -12.15
N GLN A 54 -24.10 47.95 -12.86
CA GLN A 54 -23.63 47.55 -14.19
C GLN A 54 -22.69 46.34 -14.13
N PHE A 55 -21.94 46.19 -13.04
CA PHE A 55 -21.01 45.07 -12.86
C PHE A 55 -21.70 43.77 -12.40
N PHE A 56 -22.86 43.88 -11.74
CA PHE A 56 -23.61 42.74 -11.20
C PHE A 56 -25.08 42.76 -11.66
N PRO A 57 -25.38 42.32 -12.90
CA PRO A 57 -26.71 42.43 -13.47
C PRO A 57 -27.74 41.41 -12.94
N PHE A 58 -27.31 40.38 -12.22
CA PHE A 58 -28.15 39.24 -11.82
C PHE A 58 -28.64 39.25 -10.36
N GLY A 59 -28.09 40.13 -9.50
CA GLY A 59 -28.48 40.26 -8.09
C GLY A 59 -28.83 41.69 -7.69
N ASP A 60 -29.09 41.92 -6.40
CA ASP A 60 -29.34 43.26 -5.85
C ASP A 60 -28.10 43.79 -5.09
N PRO A 61 -27.24 44.60 -5.74
CA PRO A 61 -26.04 45.13 -5.11
C PRO A 61 -26.31 46.34 -4.21
N THR A 62 -27.56 46.82 -4.06
CA THR A 62 -27.84 48.10 -3.40
C THR A 62 -27.34 48.16 -1.96
N LYS A 63 -27.55 47.11 -1.16
CA LYS A 63 -27.06 47.07 0.23
C LYS A 63 -25.53 47.02 0.29
N PHE A 64 -24.91 46.12 -0.48
CA PHE A 64 -23.45 45.97 -0.48
C PHE A 64 -22.72 47.22 -1.01
N ALA A 65 -23.23 47.82 -2.10
CA ALA A 65 -22.69 49.05 -2.65
C ALA A 65 -22.77 50.22 -1.66
N THR A 66 -23.77 50.24 -0.77
CA THR A 66 -23.88 51.25 0.29
C THR A 66 -22.80 51.06 1.36
N PHE A 67 -22.51 49.81 1.75
CA PHE A 67 -21.41 49.52 2.68
C PHE A 67 -20.05 49.92 2.09
N VAL A 68 -19.78 49.54 0.84
CA VAL A 68 -18.54 49.93 0.14
C VAL A 68 -18.46 51.45 0.01
N PHE A 69 -19.58 52.13 -0.32
CA PHE A 69 -19.61 53.59 -0.41
C PHE A 69 -19.17 54.26 0.89
N ASN A 70 -19.70 53.81 2.03
CA ASN A 70 -19.36 54.36 3.34
C ASN A 70 -17.88 54.17 3.72
N VAL A 71 -17.23 53.11 3.22
CA VAL A 71 -15.79 52.87 3.44
C VAL A 71 -14.93 53.74 2.53
N PHE A 72 -15.40 54.02 1.31
CA PHE A 72 -14.71 54.91 0.39
C PHE A 72 -14.86 56.39 0.78
N ASP A 73 -15.98 56.79 1.40
CA ASP A 73 -16.22 58.12 1.94
C ASP A 73 -15.59 58.28 3.34
N GLU A 74 -14.25 58.42 3.39
CA GLU A 74 -13.52 58.54 4.66
C GLU A 74 -13.91 59.79 5.46
N ASN A 75 -14.34 60.85 4.78
CA ASN A 75 -14.69 62.12 5.41
C ASN A 75 -16.18 62.24 5.79
N LYS A 76 -17.01 61.27 5.39
CA LYS A 76 -18.46 61.17 5.64
C LYS A 76 -19.26 62.36 5.10
N ASP A 77 -18.82 62.96 4.00
CA ASP A 77 -19.51 64.10 3.37
C ASP A 77 -20.63 63.67 2.40
N GLY A 78 -20.82 62.36 2.23
CA GLY A 78 -21.83 61.76 1.37
C GLY A 78 -21.44 61.73 -0.11
N ARG A 79 -20.16 61.95 -0.44
CA ARG A 79 -19.60 61.94 -1.80
C ARG A 79 -18.21 61.32 -1.79
N ILE A 80 -17.89 60.56 -2.83
CA ILE A 80 -16.53 60.03 -3.02
C ILE A 80 -15.77 60.96 -3.96
N GLU A 81 -14.70 61.57 -3.45
CA GLU A 81 -13.77 62.35 -4.25
C GLU A 81 -12.71 61.47 -4.93
N PHE A 82 -12.07 61.99 -5.99
CA PHE A 82 -11.04 61.23 -6.71
C PHE A 82 -9.84 60.84 -5.81
N SER A 83 -9.51 61.68 -4.83
CA SER A 83 -8.45 61.45 -3.85
C SER A 83 -8.74 60.23 -2.97
N GLU A 84 -9.99 60.06 -2.54
CA GLU A 84 -10.45 58.93 -1.73
C GLU A 84 -10.54 57.66 -2.57
N PHE A 85 -11.11 57.78 -3.77
CA PHE A 85 -11.21 56.69 -4.73
C PHE A 85 -9.84 56.08 -5.08
N ILE A 86 -8.85 56.92 -5.41
CA ILE A 86 -7.53 56.41 -5.80
C ILE A 86 -6.74 55.85 -4.62
N GLN A 87 -6.94 56.38 -3.41
CA GLN A 87 -6.32 55.88 -2.19
C GLN A 87 -6.86 54.49 -1.83
N ALA A 88 -8.18 54.33 -1.78
CA ALA A 88 -8.83 53.04 -1.56
C ALA A 88 -8.44 52.01 -2.64
N LEU A 89 -8.38 52.43 -3.90
CA LEU A 89 -7.94 51.56 -5.00
C LEU A 89 -6.47 51.15 -4.87
N SER A 90 -5.62 52.03 -4.34
CA SER A 90 -4.19 51.72 -4.17
C SER A 90 -3.96 50.65 -3.12
N VAL A 91 -4.70 50.70 -2.00
CA VAL A 91 -4.63 49.72 -0.92
C VAL A 91 -5.17 48.36 -1.39
N THR A 92 -6.34 48.35 -2.02
CA THR A 92 -6.99 47.12 -2.49
C THR A 92 -6.22 46.42 -3.62
N SER A 93 -5.57 47.17 -4.52
CA SER A 93 -4.84 46.58 -5.65
C SER A 93 -3.38 46.23 -5.33
N ARG A 94 -2.62 47.17 -4.74
CA ARG A 94 -1.16 47.07 -4.56
C ARG A 94 -0.69 47.12 -3.10
N GLY A 95 -1.61 47.31 -2.14
CA GLY A 95 -1.30 47.33 -0.71
C GLY A 95 -0.78 45.98 -0.18
N THR A 96 -0.09 46.07 0.95
CA THR A 96 0.41 44.92 1.72
C THR A 96 -0.74 44.09 2.29
N LEU A 97 -0.46 42.85 2.72
CA LEU A 97 -1.47 41.98 3.33
C LEU A 97 -2.13 42.63 4.55
N ASP A 98 -1.34 43.33 5.37
CA ASP A 98 -1.82 44.01 6.58
C ASP A 98 -2.75 45.19 6.26
N GLU A 99 -2.40 46.01 5.26
CA GLU A 99 -3.26 47.13 4.83
C GLU A 99 -4.59 46.63 4.24
N LYS A 100 -4.55 45.52 3.51
CA LYS A 100 -5.75 44.85 2.99
C LYS A 100 -6.64 44.29 4.10
N LEU A 101 -6.04 43.72 5.14
CA LEU A 101 -6.78 43.21 6.31
C LEU A 101 -7.41 44.36 7.11
N ARG A 102 -6.71 45.49 7.29
CA ARG A 102 -7.29 46.69 7.91
C ARG A 102 -8.41 47.29 7.08
N TRP A 103 -8.26 47.31 5.76
CA TRP A 103 -9.30 47.80 4.85
C TRP A 103 -10.53 46.89 4.86
N ALA A 104 -10.32 45.58 4.87
CA ALA A 104 -11.37 44.60 5.07
C ALA A 104 -12.04 44.77 6.44
N PHE A 105 -11.28 44.97 7.52
CA PHE A 105 -11.83 45.20 8.85
C PHE A 105 -12.78 46.40 8.87
N LYS A 106 -12.39 47.53 8.27
CA LYS A 106 -13.24 48.73 8.11
C LYS A 106 -14.52 48.47 7.30
N LEU A 107 -14.53 47.47 6.42
CA LEU A 107 -15.74 47.11 5.66
C LEU A 107 -16.72 46.32 6.52
N TYR A 108 -16.22 45.55 7.49
CA TYR A 108 -17.05 44.68 8.34
C TYR A 108 -17.51 45.32 9.65
N ASP A 109 -16.75 46.29 10.14
CA ASP A 109 -17.08 47.14 11.29
C ASP A 109 -18.01 48.28 10.83
N LEU A 110 -19.33 48.11 10.98
CA LEU A 110 -20.32 49.03 10.42
C LEU A 110 -20.50 50.28 11.28
N ASP A 111 -20.32 50.17 12.60
CA ASP A 111 -20.46 51.28 13.54
C ASP A 111 -19.12 51.96 13.89
N ASN A 112 -18.00 51.42 13.41
CA ASN A 112 -16.62 51.88 13.67
C ASN A 112 -16.23 51.83 15.15
N ASP A 113 -16.76 50.86 15.90
CA ASP A 113 -16.43 50.67 17.31
C ASP A 113 -15.11 49.91 17.52
N GLY A 114 -14.50 49.39 16.45
CA GLY A 114 -13.25 48.65 16.48
C GLY A 114 -13.41 47.16 16.73
N TYR A 115 -14.65 46.65 16.72
CA TYR A 115 -15.01 45.25 16.84
C TYR A 115 -15.94 44.86 15.68
N ILE A 116 -15.96 43.58 15.31
CA ILE A 116 -16.95 43.08 14.36
C ILE A 116 -17.87 42.12 15.09
N THR A 117 -19.10 42.55 15.29
CA THR A 117 -20.14 41.73 15.93
C THR A 117 -20.75 40.72 14.97
N ARG A 118 -21.41 39.70 15.53
CA ARG A 118 -22.10 38.67 14.73
C ARG A 118 -23.15 39.28 13.80
N ASP A 119 -23.87 40.30 14.25
CA ASP A 119 -24.95 40.94 13.49
C ASP A 119 -24.41 41.81 12.35
N GLU A 120 -23.27 42.46 12.53
CA GLU A 120 -22.61 43.22 11.45
C GLU A 120 -22.07 42.31 10.35
N MET A 121 -21.39 41.23 10.74
CA MET A 121 -20.93 40.20 9.81
C MET A 121 -22.11 39.60 9.03
N LEU A 122 -23.23 39.33 9.71
CA LEU A 122 -24.44 38.79 9.08
C LEU A 122 -25.04 39.76 8.06
N ASN A 123 -25.10 41.05 8.36
CA ASN A 123 -25.63 42.06 7.44
C ASN A 123 -24.83 42.14 6.13
N ILE A 124 -23.50 42.00 6.20
CA ILE A 124 -22.64 42.06 5.02
C ILE A 124 -22.70 40.75 4.25
N VAL A 125 -22.66 39.61 4.94
CA VAL A 125 -22.80 38.31 4.29
C VAL A 125 -24.16 38.20 3.60
N ASP A 126 -25.27 38.59 4.24
CA ASP A 126 -26.60 38.65 3.62
C ASP A 126 -26.61 39.55 2.36
N ALA A 127 -25.97 40.72 2.43
CA ALA A 127 -25.84 41.60 1.26
C ALA A 127 -25.03 40.96 0.12
N ILE A 128 -24.00 40.15 0.43
CA ILE A 128 -23.24 39.39 -0.58
C ILE A 128 -24.10 38.28 -1.19
N TYR A 129 -24.89 37.54 -0.41
CA TYR A 129 -25.81 36.52 -0.94
C TYR A 129 -26.91 37.14 -1.82
N GLN A 130 -27.43 38.32 -1.44
CA GLN A 130 -28.37 39.10 -2.27
C GLN A 130 -27.74 39.60 -3.59
N MET A 131 -26.44 39.92 -3.56
CA MET A 131 -25.68 40.36 -4.73
C MET A 131 -25.34 39.21 -5.70
N VAL A 132 -25.02 38.03 -5.19
CA VAL A 132 -24.55 36.88 -6.01
C VAL A 132 -25.71 36.02 -6.54
N GLY A 133 -26.87 36.01 -5.85
CA GLY A 133 -28.04 35.23 -6.27
C GLY A 133 -27.81 33.71 -6.27
N ASN A 134 -28.78 32.93 -6.78
CA ASN A 134 -28.78 31.44 -6.78
C ASN A 134 -27.74 30.79 -7.73
N THR A 135 -26.65 31.48 -8.08
CA THR A 135 -25.67 30.98 -9.08
C THR A 135 -24.55 30.12 -8.51
N VAL A 136 -24.55 29.85 -7.20
CA VAL A 136 -23.52 29.02 -6.54
C VAL A 136 -24.19 27.91 -5.73
N GLU A 137 -24.05 26.65 -6.17
CA GLU A 137 -24.37 25.48 -5.35
C GLU A 137 -23.30 25.36 -4.26
N LEU A 138 -23.63 25.82 -3.05
CA LEU A 138 -22.78 25.69 -1.88
C LEU A 138 -23.14 24.40 -1.10
N PRO A 139 -22.17 23.75 -0.43
CA PRO A 139 -22.44 22.60 0.44
C PRO A 139 -23.55 22.89 1.47
N GLU A 140 -24.32 21.89 1.90
CA GLU A 140 -25.47 22.05 2.84
C GLU A 140 -25.10 22.70 4.19
N GLU A 141 -23.82 22.70 4.53
CA GLU A 141 -23.25 23.29 5.75
C GLU A 141 -22.96 24.81 5.62
N GLU A 142 -22.95 25.38 4.41
CA GLU A 142 -22.69 26.81 4.12
C GLU A 142 -23.80 27.46 3.27
N ASN A 143 -24.94 26.79 3.16
CA ASN A 143 -26.01 27.20 2.25
C ASN A 143 -26.83 28.42 2.72
N THR A 144 -26.68 28.85 3.97
CA THR A 144 -27.38 30.02 4.53
C THR A 144 -26.37 31.02 5.12
N PRO A 145 -26.61 32.34 4.99
CA PRO A 145 -25.79 33.39 5.60
C PRO A 145 -25.46 33.14 7.08
N GLU A 146 -26.44 32.68 7.87
CA GLU A 146 -26.32 32.47 9.32
C GLU A 146 -25.29 31.38 9.64
N LYS A 147 -25.42 30.20 9.02
CA LYS A 147 -24.46 29.09 9.20
C LYS A 147 -23.04 29.49 8.81
N ARG A 148 -22.89 30.32 7.78
CA ARG A 148 -21.59 30.81 7.32
C ARG A 148 -20.95 31.75 8.35
N VAL A 149 -21.74 32.65 8.94
CA VAL A 149 -21.28 33.52 10.02
C VAL A 149 -20.92 32.70 11.26
N ASP A 150 -21.74 31.72 11.64
CA ASP A 150 -21.47 30.87 12.82
C ASP A 150 -20.16 30.10 12.67
N ARG A 151 -19.86 29.59 11.46
CA ARG A 151 -18.58 28.94 11.16
C ARG A 151 -17.40 29.92 11.24
N ILE A 152 -17.57 31.13 10.74
CA ILE A 152 -16.56 32.19 10.77
C ILE A 152 -16.20 32.54 12.22
N PHE A 153 -17.21 32.79 13.07
CA PHE A 153 -16.99 33.07 14.48
C PHE A 153 -16.36 31.87 15.21
N ALA A 154 -16.85 30.65 14.99
CA ALA A 154 -16.26 29.45 15.60
C ALA A 154 -14.77 29.23 15.26
N MET A 155 -14.29 29.76 14.13
CA MET A 155 -12.90 29.64 13.70
C MET A 155 -12.02 30.83 14.13
N MET A 156 -12.57 32.05 14.13
CA MET A 156 -11.79 33.28 14.32
C MET A 156 -11.90 33.87 15.73
N ASP A 157 -13.03 33.67 16.41
CA ASP A 157 -13.27 34.12 17.78
C ASP A 157 -12.60 33.15 18.77
N LYS A 158 -11.32 33.41 19.07
CA LYS A 158 -10.51 32.52 19.92
C LYS A 158 -10.77 32.72 21.40
N ASN A 159 -11.20 33.90 21.79
CA ASN A 159 -11.53 34.23 23.17
C ASN A 159 -13.01 33.96 23.51
N ALA A 160 -13.83 33.60 22.50
CA ALA A 160 -15.25 33.26 22.58
C ALA A 160 -16.10 34.39 23.18
N ASP A 161 -15.73 35.65 22.92
CA ASP A 161 -16.42 36.83 23.43
C ASP A 161 -17.54 37.32 22.50
N GLY A 162 -17.71 36.71 21.32
CA GLY A 162 -18.73 37.06 20.33
C GLY A 162 -18.40 38.31 19.52
N MET A 163 -17.16 38.82 19.59
CA MET A 163 -16.68 40.03 18.92
C MET A 163 -15.31 39.79 18.27
N LEU A 164 -15.20 39.97 16.95
CA LEU A 164 -13.91 39.76 16.28
C LEU A 164 -13.04 41.02 16.31
N THR A 165 -11.84 40.90 16.88
CA THR A 165 -10.83 41.97 16.87
C THR A 165 -9.95 41.92 15.62
N LEU A 166 -9.29 43.04 15.27
CA LEU A 166 -8.32 43.10 14.17
C LEU A 166 -7.19 42.05 14.32
N GLN A 167 -6.77 41.78 15.56
CA GLN A 167 -5.72 40.80 15.87
C GLN A 167 -6.19 39.37 15.61
N GLU A 168 -7.44 39.05 15.93
CA GLU A 168 -8.05 37.75 15.65
C GLU A 168 -8.24 37.52 14.15
N LEU A 169 -8.67 38.56 13.42
CA LEU A 169 -8.76 38.53 11.96
C LEU A 169 -7.38 38.30 11.30
N GLN A 170 -6.33 38.95 11.81
CA GLN A 170 -4.95 38.74 11.36
C GLN A 170 -4.42 37.34 11.68
N HIS A 171 -4.75 36.79 12.84
CA HIS A 171 -4.33 35.45 13.24
C HIS A 171 -5.09 34.33 12.51
N GLY A 172 -6.38 34.52 12.22
CA GLY A 172 -7.22 33.56 11.49
C GLY A 172 -6.89 33.45 9.99
N THR A 173 -6.15 34.41 9.44
CA THR A 173 -5.78 34.48 8.02
C THR A 173 -4.37 33.95 7.70
N GLN A 174 -3.62 33.45 8.70
CA GLN A 174 -2.32 32.79 8.48
C GLN A 174 -2.51 31.30 8.11
N PRO A 175 -1.83 30.78 7.06
CA PRO A 175 -1.86 29.35 6.72
C PRO A 175 -1.24 28.50 7.83
N PRO A 176 -1.85 27.36 8.21
CA PRO A 176 -2.36 26.34 7.30
C PRO A 176 -3.90 26.21 7.22
N ASP A 177 -4.66 27.02 7.95
CA ASP A 177 -6.04 26.62 8.29
C ASP A 177 -7.16 27.20 7.41
N ASN A 178 -6.92 28.13 6.48
CA ASN A 178 -8.03 28.60 5.61
C ASN A 178 -7.65 29.21 4.25
N PRO A 179 -7.87 28.50 3.12
CA PRO A 179 -7.67 29.02 1.77
C PRO A 179 -8.83 29.88 1.22
N PHE A 180 -9.97 30.01 1.93
CA PHE A 180 -11.20 30.59 1.37
C PHE A 180 -11.47 32.05 1.78
N LEU A 181 -11.05 32.49 2.97
CA LEU A 181 -11.26 33.86 3.46
C LEU A 181 -10.53 34.95 2.65
N PRO A 182 -9.26 34.77 2.20
CA PRO A 182 -8.59 35.78 1.38
C PRO A 182 -9.32 36.02 0.04
N SER A 183 -10.05 35.00 -0.45
CA SER A 183 -10.72 35.04 -1.74
C SER A 183 -12.04 35.82 -1.70
N CYS A 184 -12.77 35.80 -0.58
CA CYS A 184 -14.02 36.55 -0.42
C CYS A 184 -13.82 38.01 0.02
N LEU A 185 -12.78 38.29 0.82
CA LEU A 185 -12.48 39.65 1.31
C LEU A 185 -11.81 40.55 0.25
N LEU A 186 -11.20 39.96 -0.78
CA LEU A 186 -10.46 40.67 -1.84
C LEU A 186 -11.18 40.68 -3.20
N CYS A 187 -12.49 40.45 -3.24
CA CYS A 187 -13.31 40.50 -4.46
C CYS A 187 -13.57 41.92 -5.02
N CYS A 188 -12.66 42.86 -4.77
CA CYS A 188 -12.56 44.12 -5.50
C CYS A 188 -11.25 44.16 -6.30
N ARG A 189 -11.02 43.16 -7.16
CA ARG A 189 -10.19 43.39 -8.35
C ARG A 189 -11.11 44.01 -9.40
N PRO A 190 -10.89 45.25 -9.85
CA PRO A 190 -11.35 45.62 -11.17
C PRO A 190 -10.64 44.64 -12.10
N HIS A 191 -11.40 43.74 -12.72
CA HIS A 191 -10.93 43.05 -13.90
C HIS A 191 -10.56 44.15 -14.89
N VAL A 192 -9.28 44.45 -15.02
CA VAL A 192 -8.76 45.16 -16.18
C VAL A 192 -8.99 44.18 -17.33
N HIS A 193 -10.15 44.31 -17.97
CA HIS A 193 -10.40 43.71 -19.26
C HIS A 193 -9.38 44.32 -20.22
N MET A 194 -8.25 43.63 -20.40
CA MET A 194 -7.53 43.75 -21.65
C MET A 194 -8.47 43.21 -22.71
N GLU A 195 -8.88 44.07 -23.65
CA GLU A 195 -9.66 43.67 -24.81
C GLU A 195 -8.94 42.49 -25.50
N LYS A 196 -9.72 41.51 -25.97
CA LYS A 196 -9.22 40.22 -26.45
C LYS A 196 -8.14 40.37 -27.53
N GLU A 197 -8.28 41.38 -28.40
CA GLU A 197 -7.31 41.73 -29.44
C GLU A 197 -5.99 42.28 -28.87
N ALA A 198 -6.05 43.07 -27.79
CA ALA A 198 -4.86 43.58 -27.10
C ALA A 198 -4.12 42.47 -26.33
N PHE A 199 -4.85 41.49 -25.80
CA PHE A 199 -4.28 40.30 -25.17
C PHE A 199 -3.63 39.35 -26.17
N GLU A 200 -4.26 39.09 -27.31
CA GLU A 200 -3.67 38.28 -28.37
C GLU A 200 -2.41 38.95 -28.94
N GLY A 201 -2.41 40.26 -29.16
CA GLY A 201 -1.23 41.01 -29.59
C GLY A 201 -0.10 41.05 -28.55
N TRP A 202 -0.43 41.16 -27.25
CA TRP A 202 0.55 41.04 -26.17
C TRP A 202 1.11 39.61 -26.09
N LEU A 203 0.27 38.58 -26.22
CA LEU A 203 0.68 37.17 -26.17
C LEU A 203 1.60 36.80 -27.34
N GLU A 204 1.31 37.29 -28.56
CA GLU A 204 2.21 37.14 -29.71
C GLU A 204 3.55 37.85 -29.50
N SER A 205 3.53 39.08 -28.96
CA SER A 205 4.76 39.81 -28.66
C SER A 205 5.61 39.09 -27.61
N VAL A 206 4.99 38.59 -26.54
CA VAL A 206 5.67 37.82 -25.49
C VAL A 206 6.19 36.50 -26.03
N SER A 207 5.42 35.79 -26.86
CA SER A 207 5.85 34.55 -27.53
C SER A 207 7.08 34.78 -28.41
N THR A 208 7.09 35.86 -29.17
CA THR A 208 8.20 36.22 -30.06
C THR A 208 9.45 36.61 -29.25
N SER A 209 9.29 37.40 -28.18
CA SER A 209 10.37 37.74 -27.26
C SER A 209 10.91 36.51 -26.51
N PHE A 210 10.05 35.57 -26.12
CA PHE A 210 10.44 34.34 -25.42
C PHE A 210 11.23 33.38 -26.33
N LEU A 211 10.85 33.28 -27.60
CA LEU A 211 11.58 32.49 -28.60
C LEU A 211 12.95 33.10 -28.93
N ALA A 212 13.16 34.40 -28.73
CA ALA A 212 14.46 35.06 -28.93
C ALA A 212 15.45 34.86 -27.76
N LEU A 213 15.01 34.39 -26.60
CA LEU A 213 15.86 34.13 -25.43
C LEU A 213 16.64 32.82 -25.57
N ASN A 214 17.79 32.71 -24.89
CA ASN A 214 18.52 31.45 -24.78
C ASN A 214 17.88 30.52 -23.72
N ASP A 215 18.17 29.21 -23.78
CA ASP A 215 17.48 28.21 -22.94
C ASP A 215 17.65 28.45 -21.43
N GLN A 216 18.81 28.96 -21.00
CA GLN A 216 19.04 29.28 -19.59
C GLN A 216 18.23 30.48 -19.11
N GLN A 217 18.09 31.52 -19.94
CA GLN A 217 17.25 32.69 -19.64
C GLN A 217 15.75 32.35 -19.66
N ARG A 218 15.31 31.49 -20.59
CA ARG A 218 13.93 30.99 -20.61
C ARG A 218 13.56 30.28 -19.31
N ASN A 219 14.48 29.47 -18.79
CA ASN A 219 14.27 28.69 -17.56
C ASN A 219 14.13 29.62 -16.34
N GLN A 220 15.03 30.60 -16.19
CA GLN A 220 14.97 31.57 -15.09
C GLN A 220 13.69 32.42 -15.14
N LEU A 221 13.24 32.79 -16.34
CA LEU A 221 12.04 33.59 -16.53
C LEU A 221 10.76 32.79 -16.23
N LEU A 222 10.75 31.50 -16.56
CA LEU A 222 9.68 30.57 -16.19
C LEU A 222 9.64 30.32 -14.68
N ASP A 223 10.78 30.13 -14.02
CA ASP A 223 10.85 29.94 -12.56
C ASP A 223 10.34 31.19 -11.82
N HIS A 224 10.63 32.37 -12.36
CA HIS A 224 10.13 33.63 -11.83
C HIS A 224 8.61 33.82 -12.10
N LEU A 225 8.12 33.37 -13.26
CA LEU A 225 6.68 33.35 -13.54
C LEU A 225 5.92 32.40 -12.62
N ILE A 226 6.50 31.24 -12.29
CA ILE A 226 5.91 30.27 -11.37
C ILE A 226 5.87 30.80 -9.95
N SER A 227 6.92 31.48 -9.49
CA SER A 227 6.95 32.05 -8.13
C SER A 227 5.97 33.23 -7.95
N LEU A 228 5.63 33.93 -9.04
CA LEU A 228 4.72 35.08 -9.02
C LEU A 228 3.25 34.72 -9.31
N SER A 229 2.96 33.52 -9.81
CA SER A 229 1.62 33.14 -10.31
C SER A 229 0.92 32.12 -9.40
N GLY A 230 -0.37 32.33 -9.14
CA GLY A 230 -1.20 31.35 -8.42
C GLY A 230 -1.66 30.17 -9.30
N ALA A 231 -2.14 29.09 -8.68
CA ALA A 231 -2.50 27.83 -9.35
C ALA A 231 -3.48 27.98 -10.53
N ALA A 232 -4.46 28.90 -10.44
CA ALA A 232 -5.42 29.15 -11.53
C ALA A 232 -4.79 29.89 -12.73
N GLN A 233 -3.85 30.81 -12.46
CA GLN A 233 -3.11 31.55 -13.49
C GLN A 233 -2.12 30.63 -14.18
N LEU A 234 -1.45 29.75 -13.44
CA LEU A 234 -0.58 28.70 -14.00
C LEU A 234 -1.33 27.72 -14.88
N ARG A 235 -2.58 27.38 -14.51
CA ARG A 235 -3.45 26.52 -15.33
C ARG A 235 -3.91 27.20 -16.62
N HIS A 236 -4.22 28.49 -16.57
CA HIS A 236 -4.53 29.28 -17.76
C HIS A 236 -3.30 29.48 -18.66
N LEU A 237 -2.14 29.75 -18.07
CA LEU A 237 -0.85 29.84 -18.76
C LEU A 237 -0.47 28.50 -19.39
N SER A 238 -0.65 27.36 -18.72
CA SER A 238 -0.35 26.05 -19.31
C SER A 238 -1.24 25.72 -20.51
N ASN A 239 -2.50 26.18 -20.49
CA ASN A 239 -3.44 25.97 -21.60
C ASN A 239 -3.17 26.94 -22.77
N GLY A 240 -2.73 28.17 -22.52
CA GLY A 240 -2.47 29.18 -23.55
C GLY A 240 -1.04 29.16 -24.11
N LEU A 241 -0.07 28.70 -23.32
CA LEU A 241 1.34 28.57 -23.68
C LEU A 241 1.71 27.12 -24.04
N GLU A 242 0.76 26.28 -24.47
CA GLU A 242 1.01 24.88 -24.84
C GLU A 242 2.11 24.73 -25.92
N THR A 243 2.35 25.79 -26.70
CA THR A 243 3.42 25.91 -27.70
C THR A 243 4.79 26.30 -27.12
N LEU A 244 4.84 27.03 -25.99
CA LEU A 244 6.07 27.57 -25.39
C LEU A 244 6.54 26.74 -24.18
N LEU A 245 5.61 26.13 -23.45
CA LEU A 245 5.85 25.16 -22.38
C LEU A 245 5.87 23.74 -22.95
N LYS A 246 6.73 23.47 -23.94
CA LYS A 246 7.10 22.09 -24.27
C LYS A 246 7.98 21.52 -23.15
N ARG A 247 7.34 21.13 -22.04
CA ARG A 247 8.03 20.49 -20.91
C ARG A 247 7.32 19.24 -20.39
N ASP A 248 6.49 18.60 -21.21
CA ASP A 248 6.08 17.22 -20.94
C ASP A 248 6.96 16.28 -21.78
N PHE A 249 8.13 15.94 -21.23
CA PHE A 249 9.16 15.10 -21.87
C PHE A 249 8.58 13.76 -22.34
N LEU A 250 7.63 13.19 -21.59
CA LEU A 250 6.95 11.95 -21.92
C LEU A 250 5.91 12.08 -23.05
N ARG A 251 5.34 13.28 -23.26
CA ARG A 251 4.42 13.57 -24.38
C ARG A 251 5.16 13.74 -25.70
N LEU A 252 6.44 14.11 -25.66
CA LEU A 252 7.29 14.35 -26.83
C LEU A 252 8.11 13.12 -27.25
N LEU A 253 8.21 12.11 -26.37
CA LEU A 253 8.95 10.88 -26.64
C LEU A 253 8.08 9.85 -27.39
N PRO A 254 8.69 9.07 -28.29
CA PRO A 254 8.12 7.80 -28.74
C PRO A 254 7.72 6.90 -27.57
N LEU A 255 6.64 6.14 -27.74
CA LEU A 255 6.08 5.28 -26.69
C LEU A 255 7.11 4.27 -26.17
N GLU A 256 8.01 3.77 -27.01
CA GLU A 256 9.05 2.82 -26.63
C GLU A 256 10.07 3.45 -25.66
N LEU A 257 10.48 4.69 -25.92
CA LEU A 257 11.41 5.42 -25.06
C LEU A 257 10.73 5.87 -23.76
N ALA A 258 9.45 6.22 -23.83
CA ALA A 258 8.62 6.47 -22.66
C ALA A 258 8.58 5.23 -21.75
N PHE A 259 8.29 4.04 -22.29
CA PHE A 259 8.27 2.79 -21.53
C PHE A 259 9.63 2.42 -20.97
N TYR A 260 10.70 2.62 -21.75
CA TYR A 260 12.06 2.40 -21.27
C TYR A 260 12.39 3.26 -20.04
N LEU A 261 12.02 4.55 -20.06
CA LEU A 261 12.23 5.45 -18.91
C LEU A 261 11.38 5.06 -17.70
N LEU A 262 10.11 4.69 -17.92
CA LEU A 262 9.22 4.27 -16.83
C LEU A 262 9.72 3.02 -16.11
N ARG A 263 10.51 2.16 -16.77
CA ARG A 263 11.12 0.97 -16.16
C ARG A 263 12.12 1.29 -15.04
N TRP A 264 12.70 2.48 -15.04
CA TRP A 264 13.67 2.91 -14.03
C TRP A 264 13.05 3.60 -12.82
N LEU A 265 11.76 3.92 -12.90
CA LEU A 265 11.04 4.57 -11.81
C LEU A 265 10.55 3.52 -10.81
N ASP A 266 10.59 3.87 -9.52
CA ASP A 266 10.01 3.01 -8.51
C ASP A 266 8.47 3.00 -8.64
N PRO A 267 7.82 1.92 -8.19
CA PRO A 267 6.37 1.75 -8.34
C PRO A 267 5.52 2.82 -7.66
N GLN A 268 6.02 3.43 -6.59
CA GLN A 268 5.29 4.47 -5.87
C GLN A 268 5.33 5.77 -6.68
N THR A 269 6.47 6.10 -7.29
CA THR A 269 6.57 7.17 -8.26
C THR A 269 5.71 6.90 -9.50
N LEU A 270 5.62 5.66 -10.00
CA LEU A 270 4.70 5.34 -11.11
C LEU A 270 3.22 5.63 -10.77
N LEU A 271 2.80 5.38 -9.53
CA LEU A 271 1.45 5.71 -9.07
C LEU A 271 1.23 7.22 -8.94
N THR A 272 2.21 7.99 -8.45
CA THR A 272 2.10 9.46 -8.39
C THR A 272 2.10 10.06 -9.80
N CYS A 273 2.89 9.52 -10.71
CA CYS A 273 2.91 9.85 -12.13
C CYS A 273 1.53 9.69 -12.80
N CYS A 274 0.72 8.72 -12.37
CA CYS A 274 -0.66 8.57 -12.87
C CYS A 274 -1.58 9.75 -12.50
N LEU A 275 -1.25 10.54 -11.48
CA LEU A 275 -2.05 11.67 -11.00
C LEU A 275 -1.70 12.99 -11.72
N VAL A 276 -0.59 13.05 -12.44
CA VAL A 276 -0.07 14.27 -13.08
C VAL A 276 -1.01 14.75 -14.19
N CYS A 277 -1.38 13.88 -15.13
CA CYS A 277 -2.36 14.20 -16.17
C CYS A 277 -2.99 12.94 -16.80
N LYS A 278 -4.06 13.11 -17.59
CA LYS A 278 -4.76 11.99 -18.27
C LYS A 278 -3.84 11.21 -19.22
N GLN A 279 -2.91 11.88 -19.89
CA GLN A 279 -2.00 11.24 -20.84
C GLN A 279 -0.96 10.38 -20.13
N TRP A 280 -0.37 10.86 -19.03
CA TRP A 280 0.53 10.08 -18.19
C TRP A 280 -0.17 8.84 -17.62
N ASN A 281 -1.40 8.98 -17.14
CA ASN A 281 -2.20 7.85 -16.66
C ASN A 281 -2.41 6.81 -17.78
N LYS A 282 -2.67 7.25 -19.01
CA LYS A 282 -2.82 6.37 -20.18
C LYS A 282 -1.53 5.63 -20.54
N VAL A 283 -0.37 6.33 -20.56
CA VAL A 283 0.94 5.72 -20.88
C VAL A 283 1.36 4.73 -19.81
N VAL A 284 1.25 5.09 -18.53
CA VAL A 284 1.61 4.20 -17.41
C VAL A 284 0.70 2.97 -17.35
N ASN A 285 -0.60 3.13 -17.64
CA ASN A 285 -1.53 1.99 -17.71
C ASN A 285 -1.46 1.20 -19.03
N ALA A 286 -0.60 1.59 -19.97
CA ALA A 286 -0.35 0.82 -21.19
C ALA A 286 0.95 -0.01 -21.10
N CYS A 287 1.77 0.22 -20.07
CA CYS A 287 3.09 -0.39 -19.95
C CYS A 287 3.03 -1.69 -19.14
N THR A 288 2.71 -2.81 -19.80
CA THR A 288 2.52 -4.12 -19.14
C THR A 288 3.82 -4.66 -18.54
N GLU A 289 4.93 -4.58 -19.27
CA GLU A 289 6.22 -5.10 -18.81
C GLU A 289 6.70 -4.46 -17.50
N VAL A 290 6.44 -3.17 -17.31
CA VAL A 290 6.81 -2.47 -16.07
C VAL A 290 6.00 -3.00 -14.91
N TRP A 291 4.67 -3.10 -15.03
CA TRP A 291 3.84 -3.64 -13.95
C TRP A 291 4.12 -5.12 -13.68
N GLN A 292 4.40 -5.92 -14.71
CA GLN A 292 4.85 -7.29 -14.55
C GLN A 292 6.19 -7.35 -13.79
N GLY A 293 7.21 -6.61 -14.24
CA GLY A 293 8.51 -6.57 -13.56
C GLY A 293 8.39 -6.22 -12.08
N VAL A 294 7.60 -5.18 -11.77
CA VAL A 294 7.34 -4.76 -10.40
C VAL A 294 6.61 -5.84 -9.58
N CYS A 295 5.65 -6.55 -10.16
CA CYS A 295 4.99 -7.67 -9.48
C CYS A 295 5.98 -8.82 -9.23
N ARG A 296 6.85 -9.13 -10.20
CA ARG A 296 7.94 -10.12 -10.07
C ARG A 296 8.83 -9.76 -8.88
N ASP A 297 9.16 -8.48 -8.77
CA ASP A 297 10.02 -7.95 -7.72
C ASP A 297 9.37 -7.97 -6.34
N LEU A 298 8.03 -8.06 -6.25
CA LEU A 298 7.31 -8.34 -5.00
C LEU A 298 7.13 -9.83 -4.71
N GLY A 299 7.62 -10.72 -5.57
CA GLY A 299 7.48 -12.15 -5.39
C GLY A 299 6.18 -12.74 -5.93
N TRP A 300 5.55 -12.08 -6.90
CA TRP A 300 4.37 -12.61 -7.59
C TRP A 300 4.73 -13.43 -8.83
N ARG A 301 3.95 -14.48 -9.06
CA ARG A 301 4.01 -15.29 -10.28
C ARG A 301 3.32 -14.55 -11.40
N ILE A 302 4.02 -14.43 -12.52
CA ILE A 302 3.52 -13.71 -13.69
C ILE A 302 3.05 -14.72 -14.72
N ASP A 303 1.85 -14.47 -15.22
CA ASP A 303 1.31 -15.14 -16.39
C ASP A 303 1.59 -14.26 -17.61
N ASP A 304 2.60 -14.64 -18.39
CA ASP A 304 3.01 -13.89 -19.58
C ASP A 304 1.92 -13.86 -20.68
N SER A 305 0.86 -14.68 -20.55
CA SER A 305 -0.29 -14.62 -21.46
C SER A 305 -1.16 -13.38 -21.26
N ILE A 306 -1.14 -12.78 -20.06
CA ILE A 306 -1.96 -11.61 -19.72
C ILE A 306 -1.22 -10.33 -20.10
N GLN A 307 -1.58 -9.74 -21.23
CA GLN A 307 -0.97 -8.52 -21.76
C GLN A 307 -1.67 -7.21 -21.32
N GLU A 308 -2.57 -7.27 -20.33
CA GLU A 308 -3.31 -6.11 -19.83
C GLU A 308 -2.59 -5.45 -18.63
N ALA A 309 -1.94 -4.31 -18.85
CA ALA A 309 -1.29 -3.53 -17.80
C ALA A 309 -2.24 -3.12 -16.64
N GLY A 310 -3.51 -2.84 -16.94
CA GLY A 310 -4.53 -2.54 -15.93
C GLY A 310 -4.82 -3.70 -14.97
N HIS A 311 -4.66 -4.94 -15.41
CA HIS A 311 -4.72 -6.13 -14.57
C HIS A 311 -3.51 -6.18 -13.62
N TRP A 312 -2.30 -6.05 -14.18
CA TRP A 312 -1.05 -6.12 -13.39
C TRP A 312 -0.91 -4.97 -12.38
N LYS A 313 -1.44 -3.79 -12.69
CA LYS A 313 -1.55 -2.70 -11.72
C LYS A 313 -2.46 -3.06 -10.54
N ARG A 314 -3.61 -3.69 -10.79
CA ARG A 314 -4.53 -4.16 -9.73
C ARG A 314 -3.87 -5.25 -8.89
N VAL A 315 -3.18 -6.18 -9.54
CA VAL A 315 -2.37 -7.22 -8.89
C VAL A 315 -1.29 -6.59 -8.02
N TYR A 316 -0.54 -5.61 -8.51
CA TYR A 316 0.47 -4.90 -7.75
C TYR A 316 -0.10 -4.24 -6.48
N LEU A 317 -1.27 -3.60 -6.58
CA LEU A 317 -1.91 -2.98 -5.41
C LEU A 317 -2.31 -4.05 -4.38
N LYS A 318 -2.87 -5.18 -4.82
CA LYS A 318 -3.16 -6.33 -3.95
C LYS A 318 -1.87 -6.89 -3.31
N ALA A 319 -0.80 -7.02 -4.10
CA ALA A 319 0.51 -7.47 -3.65
C ALA A 319 1.06 -6.56 -2.55
N LYS A 320 1.03 -5.24 -2.75
CA LYS A 320 1.48 -4.26 -1.77
C LYS A 320 0.66 -4.33 -0.48
N HIS A 321 -0.66 -4.52 -0.59
CA HIS A 321 -1.52 -4.71 0.57
C HIS A 321 -1.17 -6.00 1.33
N ARG A 322 -0.96 -7.12 0.62
CA ARG A 322 -0.58 -8.40 1.23
C ARG A 322 0.80 -8.33 1.91
N MET A 323 1.77 -7.69 1.28
CA MET A 323 3.10 -7.46 1.87
C MET A 323 3.06 -6.51 3.06
N LYS A 324 2.05 -5.62 3.13
CA LYS A 324 1.81 -4.79 4.31
C LYS A 324 1.21 -5.63 5.44
N GLN A 325 0.20 -6.45 5.18
CA GLN A 325 -0.38 -7.37 6.17
C GLN A 325 0.66 -8.34 6.75
N LEU A 326 1.58 -8.84 5.92
CA LEU A 326 2.67 -9.71 6.40
C LEU A 326 3.63 -8.99 7.34
N ARG A 327 3.85 -7.68 7.13
CA ARG A 327 4.71 -6.84 7.99
C ARG A 327 4.02 -6.40 9.27
N GLU A 328 2.71 -6.16 9.23
CA GLU A 328 1.92 -5.62 10.34
C GLU A 328 1.25 -6.69 11.21
N GLU A 329 1.63 -7.96 11.06
CA GLU A 329 1.04 -9.07 11.81
C GLU A 329 -0.50 -9.14 11.64
N ASP A 330 -1.01 -8.91 10.42
CA ASP A 330 -2.45 -9.04 10.10
C ASP A 330 -2.73 -10.00 8.92
N ALA A 331 -1.70 -10.73 8.47
CA ALA A 331 -1.82 -11.66 7.36
C ALA A 331 -2.51 -12.99 7.74
N PHE A 332 -2.47 -13.35 9.02
CA PHE A 332 -2.91 -14.66 9.49
C PHE A 332 -4.07 -14.53 10.47
N GLU A 333 -4.88 -15.57 10.54
CA GLU A 333 -5.86 -15.79 11.59
C GLU A 333 -5.55 -17.10 12.30
N THR A 334 -6.03 -17.24 13.54
CA THR A 334 -5.77 -18.46 14.32
C THR A 334 -7.07 -19.15 14.69
N SER A 335 -7.05 -20.48 14.66
CA SER A 335 -8.15 -21.32 15.09
C SER A 335 -7.61 -22.51 15.89
N SER A 336 -8.50 -23.21 16.60
CA SER A 336 -8.12 -24.35 17.43
C SER A 336 -9.08 -25.51 17.22
N LEU A 337 -8.53 -26.71 17.02
CA LEU A 337 -9.30 -27.96 16.99
C LEU A 337 -9.16 -28.67 18.33
N ILE A 338 -10.30 -29.04 18.90
CA ILE A 338 -10.39 -29.70 20.21
C ILE A 338 -11.09 -31.04 20.01
N GLY A 339 -10.51 -32.11 20.55
CA GLY A 339 -11.17 -33.42 20.58
C GLY A 339 -10.31 -34.62 20.92
N HIS A 340 -8.98 -34.47 21.01
CA HIS A 340 -8.11 -35.49 21.59
C HIS A 340 -8.09 -35.40 23.12
N SER A 341 -7.98 -36.55 23.79
CA SER A 341 -7.90 -36.64 25.26
C SER A 341 -6.47 -36.81 25.77
N ALA A 342 -5.50 -36.91 24.86
CA ALA A 342 -4.08 -37.02 25.17
C ALA A 342 -3.24 -36.29 24.11
N ARG A 343 -1.92 -36.46 24.21
CA ARG A 343 -0.93 -35.73 23.40
C ARG A 343 -1.05 -36.09 21.93
N VAL A 344 -1.15 -35.08 21.06
CA VAL A 344 -1.09 -35.25 19.62
C VAL A 344 0.37 -35.23 19.17
N TYR A 345 0.86 -36.34 18.62
CA TYR A 345 2.25 -36.46 18.16
C TYR A 345 2.41 -36.32 16.67
N ALA A 346 1.36 -36.59 15.90
CA ALA A 346 1.45 -36.67 14.46
C ALA A 346 0.42 -35.76 13.82
N LEU A 347 0.88 -34.97 12.86
CA LEU A 347 0.06 -34.09 12.02
C LEU A 347 0.40 -34.37 10.56
N TYR A 348 -0.60 -34.45 9.71
CA TYR A 348 -0.43 -34.48 8.26
C TYR A 348 -1.58 -33.74 7.58
N TYR A 349 -1.29 -32.97 6.53
CA TYR A 349 -2.23 -32.07 5.88
C TYR A 349 -2.19 -32.33 4.38
N LYS A 350 -3.37 -32.47 3.79
CA LYS A 350 -3.55 -32.68 2.36
C LYS A 350 -4.93 -32.16 1.96
N ASP A 351 -4.99 -31.36 0.91
CA ASP A 351 -6.23 -30.93 0.25
C ASP A 351 -7.31 -30.32 1.17
N GLY A 352 -6.91 -29.51 2.16
CA GLY A 352 -7.84 -28.86 3.10
C GLY A 352 -8.22 -29.73 4.30
N LEU A 353 -7.73 -30.97 4.34
CA LEU A 353 -7.95 -31.91 5.44
C LEU A 353 -6.70 -32.05 6.29
N LEU A 354 -6.88 -32.09 7.60
CA LEU A 354 -5.81 -32.32 8.58
C LEU A 354 -6.07 -33.64 9.28
N CYS A 355 -5.11 -34.55 9.25
CA CYS A 355 -5.12 -35.78 10.05
C CYS A 355 -4.24 -35.60 11.27
N THR A 356 -4.74 -36.02 12.43
CA THR A 356 -4.03 -35.98 13.71
C THR A 356 -3.95 -37.37 14.32
N GLY A 357 -2.78 -37.71 14.86
CA GLY A 357 -2.55 -38.95 15.59
C GLY A 357 -2.11 -38.68 17.01
N SER A 358 -2.71 -39.38 17.98
CA SER A 358 -2.57 -39.09 19.40
C SER A 358 -2.18 -40.32 20.24
N ASP A 359 -1.70 -40.04 21.46
CA ASP A 359 -1.47 -41.01 22.53
C ASP A 359 -2.78 -41.59 23.10
N ASP A 360 -3.92 -40.98 22.81
CA ASP A 360 -5.24 -41.49 23.24
C ASP A 360 -5.72 -42.69 22.43
N LEU A 361 -4.84 -43.29 21.63
CA LEU A 361 -5.14 -44.43 20.75
C LEU A 361 -6.20 -44.08 19.70
N SER A 362 -6.21 -42.83 19.23
CA SER A 362 -7.06 -42.43 18.12
C SER A 362 -6.31 -41.62 17.07
N ALA A 363 -6.81 -41.74 15.84
CA ALA A 363 -6.51 -40.84 14.75
C ALA A 363 -7.80 -40.14 14.30
N LYS A 364 -7.72 -38.83 14.08
CA LYS A 364 -8.87 -38.01 13.68
C LYS A 364 -8.57 -37.27 12.39
N LEU A 365 -9.56 -37.18 11.51
CA LEU A 365 -9.52 -36.40 10.28
C LEU A 365 -10.42 -35.18 10.44
N TRP A 366 -9.89 -34.00 10.16
CA TRP A 366 -10.53 -32.72 10.37
C TRP A 366 -10.64 -31.97 9.04
N ASP A 367 -11.79 -31.35 8.81
CA ASP A 367 -11.91 -30.29 7.82
C ASP A 367 -11.37 -28.99 8.43
N VAL A 368 -10.32 -28.44 7.82
CA VAL A 368 -9.66 -27.23 8.33
C VAL A 368 -10.54 -25.99 8.21
N ARG A 369 -11.41 -25.93 7.19
CA ARG A 369 -12.29 -24.78 6.95
C ARG A 369 -13.45 -24.74 7.93
N THR A 370 -14.08 -25.89 8.17
CA THR A 370 -15.25 -25.97 9.06
C THR A 370 -14.88 -26.23 10.51
N GLY A 371 -13.65 -26.71 10.76
CA GLY A 371 -13.18 -27.15 12.08
C GLY A 371 -13.83 -28.46 12.55
N GLN A 372 -14.60 -29.14 11.70
CA GLN A 372 -15.32 -30.35 12.06
C GLN A 372 -14.44 -31.60 11.96
N CYS A 373 -14.59 -32.50 12.93
CA CYS A 373 -14.02 -33.83 12.86
C CYS A 373 -14.87 -34.70 11.91
N ILE A 374 -14.32 -35.08 10.76
CA ILE A 374 -14.97 -35.92 9.75
C ILE A 374 -14.95 -37.38 10.18
N TYR A 375 -13.76 -37.88 10.53
CA TYR A 375 -13.55 -39.27 10.95
C TYR A 375 -12.78 -39.32 12.27
N GLY A 376 -13.08 -40.32 13.08
CA GLY A 376 -12.31 -40.67 14.27
C GLY A 376 -12.19 -42.18 14.36
N ILE A 377 -10.99 -42.71 14.18
CA ILE A 377 -10.71 -44.15 14.23
C ILE A 377 -9.96 -44.46 15.52
N GLN A 378 -10.33 -45.57 16.17
CA GLN A 378 -9.54 -46.14 17.26
C GLN A 378 -8.35 -46.91 16.68
N THR A 379 -7.14 -46.43 16.97
CA THR A 379 -5.87 -46.92 16.44
C THR A 379 -4.96 -47.41 17.57
N HIS A 380 -3.68 -47.61 17.28
CA HIS A 380 -2.62 -47.66 18.30
C HIS A 380 -2.11 -46.25 18.62
N THR A 381 -1.08 -46.11 19.47
CA THR A 381 -0.41 -44.82 19.67
C THR A 381 0.19 -44.34 18.35
N CYS A 382 -0.12 -43.14 17.90
CA CYS A 382 0.31 -42.65 16.60
C CYS A 382 1.49 -41.67 16.72
N ALA A 383 2.69 -42.15 16.40
CA ALA A 383 3.88 -41.32 16.31
C ALA A 383 3.99 -40.58 14.97
N THR A 384 3.38 -41.13 13.92
CA THR A 384 3.31 -40.55 12.58
C THR A 384 2.04 -40.99 11.86
N VAL A 385 1.51 -40.13 11.00
CA VAL A 385 0.30 -40.38 10.19
C VAL A 385 0.52 -39.91 8.76
N LYS A 386 -0.02 -40.64 7.80
CA LYS A 386 -0.17 -40.20 6.41
C LYS A 386 -1.50 -40.73 5.89
N PHE A 387 -2.26 -39.91 5.15
CA PHE A 387 -3.57 -40.31 4.67
C PHE A 387 -3.80 -39.94 3.20
N ASP A 388 -4.83 -40.60 2.68
CA ASP A 388 -5.50 -40.40 1.41
C ASP A 388 -7.02 -40.34 1.69
N GLU A 389 -7.81 -40.01 0.68
CA GLU A 389 -9.28 -39.99 0.76
C GLU A 389 -9.90 -41.27 1.36
N GLN A 390 -9.32 -42.45 1.11
CA GLN A 390 -9.87 -43.75 1.50
C GLN A 390 -9.18 -44.36 2.72
N LYS A 391 -7.88 -44.10 2.90
CA LYS A 391 -7.07 -44.81 3.89
C LYS A 391 -6.17 -43.92 4.73
N LEU A 392 -5.84 -44.45 5.90
CA LEU A 392 -4.90 -43.90 6.86
C LEU A 392 -3.76 -44.90 7.10
N VAL A 393 -2.53 -44.43 7.03
CA VAL A 393 -1.35 -45.18 7.46
C VAL A 393 -0.82 -44.55 8.74
N THR A 394 -0.63 -45.35 9.78
CA THR A 394 -0.12 -44.92 11.09
C THR A 394 1.14 -45.68 11.44
N GLY A 395 2.16 -44.98 11.94
CA GLY A 395 3.34 -45.57 12.58
C GLY A 395 3.30 -45.30 14.09
N SER A 396 3.77 -46.28 14.87
CA SER A 396 3.57 -46.29 16.32
C SER A 396 4.86 -46.35 17.15
N PHE A 397 4.75 -45.95 18.41
CA PHE A 397 5.73 -46.27 19.44
C PHE A 397 5.74 -47.75 19.84
N ASP A 398 4.75 -48.55 19.41
CA ASP A 398 4.70 -50.00 19.62
C ASP A 398 5.53 -50.81 18.59
N ASN A 399 6.33 -50.11 17.78
CA ASN A 399 7.16 -50.65 16.71
C ASN A 399 6.39 -51.20 15.49
N THR A 400 5.09 -51.00 15.42
CA THR A 400 4.26 -51.45 14.29
C THR A 400 3.78 -50.28 13.43
N ILE A 401 3.43 -50.62 12.20
CA ILE A 401 2.72 -49.74 11.27
C ILE A 401 1.40 -50.43 10.94
N ALA A 402 0.34 -49.64 10.75
CA ALA A 402 -0.96 -50.15 10.36
C ALA A 402 -1.57 -49.27 9.27
N CYS A 403 -2.31 -49.91 8.36
CA CYS A 403 -3.16 -49.27 7.36
C CYS A 403 -4.62 -49.48 7.79
N TRP A 404 -5.41 -48.42 7.72
CA TRP A 404 -6.80 -48.36 8.15
C TRP A 404 -7.67 -47.78 7.05
N GLU A 405 -8.92 -48.22 6.98
CA GLU A 405 -9.91 -47.65 6.08
C GLU A 405 -10.73 -46.58 6.81
N TRP A 406 -10.91 -45.41 6.20
CA TRP A 406 -11.66 -44.31 6.83
C TRP A 406 -13.15 -44.62 7.03
N SER A 407 -13.78 -45.22 6.02
CA SER A 407 -15.23 -45.47 6.00
C SER A 407 -15.68 -46.48 7.05
N THR A 408 -14.88 -47.51 7.30
CA THR A 408 -15.21 -48.60 8.23
C THR A 408 -14.47 -48.51 9.57
N GLY A 409 -13.37 -47.77 9.62
CA GLY A 409 -12.42 -47.80 10.75
C GLY A 409 -11.67 -49.12 10.88
N ALA A 410 -11.81 -50.04 9.92
CA ALA A 410 -11.16 -51.34 9.98
C ALA A 410 -9.67 -51.24 9.70
N LYS A 411 -8.88 -52.07 10.39
CA LYS A 411 -7.46 -52.26 10.08
C LYS A 411 -7.33 -53.15 8.85
N ILE A 412 -6.93 -52.58 7.72
CA ILE A 412 -6.72 -53.28 6.45
C ILE A 412 -5.44 -54.11 6.50
N GLN A 413 -4.35 -53.50 6.97
CA GLN A 413 -3.02 -54.12 6.96
C GLN A 413 -2.23 -53.80 8.23
N GLN A 414 -1.34 -54.72 8.61
CA GLN A 414 -0.36 -54.49 9.66
C GLN A 414 1.04 -54.86 9.14
N PHE A 415 2.04 -54.04 9.48
CA PHE A 415 3.43 -54.25 9.14
C PHE A 415 4.23 -54.42 10.42
N ARG A 416 4.87 -55.58 10.58
CA ARG A 416 5.68 -55.93 11.76
C ARG A 416 7.10 -56.26 11.32
N GLY A 417 8.08 -55.73 12.04
CA GLY A 417 9.50 -56.03 11.77
C GLY A 417 10.47 -54.96 12.25
N HIS A 418 10.02 -53.74 12.54
CA HIS A 418 10.82 -52.79 13.30
C HIS A 418 10.98 -53.23 14.75
N THR A 419 12.14 -52.91 15.34
CA THR A 419 12.46 -53.23 16.74
C THR A 419 12.46 -51.99 17.64
N GLY A 420 12.20 -50.82 17.05
CA GLY A 420 12.03 -49.54 17.74
C GLY A 420 10.84 -48.75 17.20
N ALA A 421 10.55 -47.63 17.86
CA ALA A 421 9.43 -46.78 17.51
C ALA A 421 9.54 -46.23 16.08
N VAL A 422 8.42 -46.20 15.35
CA VAL A 422 8.37 -45.71 13.97
C VAL A 422 8.04 -44.22 13.98
N PHE A 423 8.97 -43.39 13.51
CA PHE A 423 8.84 -41.92 13.56
C PHE A 423 8.35 -41.28 12.28
N SER A 424 8.52 -41.95 11.14
CA SER A 424 8.06 -41.43 9.85
C SER A 424 7.64 -42.56 8.96
N VAL A 425 6.54 -42.33 8.24
CA VAL A 425 6.04 -43.23 7.18
C VAL A 425 5.75 -42.42 5.93
N ASP A 426 6.01 -43.03 4.79
CA ASP A 426 5.59 -42.53 3.48
C ASP A 426 5.13 -43.74 2.64
N TYR A 427 4.24 -43.56 1.67
CA TYR A 427 3.79 -44.63 0.81
C TYR A 427 3.43 -44.11 -0.58
N ASN A 428 3.39 -45.04 -1.52
CA ASN A 428 2.98 -44.82 -2.88
C ASN A 428 2.14 -46.00 -3.38
N ASP A 429 0.95 -45.69 -3.88
CA ASP A 429 0.01 -46.69 -4.42
C ASP A 429 0.43 -47.26 -5.78
N GLU A 430 0.97 -46.42 -6.67
CA GLU A 430 1.43 -46.86 -8.00
C GLU A 430 2.56 -47.91 -7.89
N LEU A 431 3.42 -47.77 -6.90
CA LEU A 431 4.53 -48.66 -6.62
C LEU A 431 4.18 -49.82 -5.68
N ASP A 432 2.97 -49.86 -5.12
CA ASP A 432 2.60 -50.77 -4.03
C ASP A 432 3.63 -50.77 -2.88
N THR A 433 4.18 -49.60 -2.55
CA THR A 433 5.35 -49.48 -1.67
C THR A 433 5.06 -48.55 -0.49
N LEU A 434 5.38 -49.01 0.72
CA LEU A 434 5.42 -48.22 1.94
C LEU A 434 6.86 -48.17 2.45
N VAL A 435 7.30 -47.01 2.92
CA VAL A 435 8.61 -46.81 3.53
C VAL A 435 8.46 -46.28 4.95
N SER A 436 9.34 -46.70 5.85
CA SER A 436 9.28 -46.29 7.25
C SER A 436 10.66 -46.10 7.87
N GLY A 437 10.80 -45.04 8.66
CA GLY A 437 11.99 -44.73 9.45
C GLY A 437 11.74 -44.95 10.94
N SER A 438 12.70 -45.56 11.63
CA SER A 438 12.53 -46.05 13.00
C SER A 438 13.68 -45.66 13.95
N ALA A 439 13.39 -45.73 15.24
CA ALA A 439 14.35 -45.66 16.33
C ALA A 439 15.34 -46.83 16.37
N ASP A 440 15.13 -47.87 15.56
CA ASP A 440 16.08 -48.98 15.37
C ASP A 440 17.21 -48.66 14.38
N PHE A 441 17.33 -47.40 13.94
CA PHE A 441 18.34 -46.91 12.99
C PHE A 441 18.20 -47.46 11.57
N THR A 442 17.08 -48.11 11.25
CA THR A 442 16.83 -48.66 9.91
C THR A 442 15.69 -47.94 9.20
N VAL A 443 15.75 -47.98 7.87
CA VAL A 443 14.60 -47.69 7.00
C VAL A 443 14.11 -49.02 6.44
N LYS A 444 12.80 -49.28 6.54
CA LYS A 444 12.20 -50.48 5.93
C LYS A 444 11.31 -50.10 4.76
N VAL A 445 11.35 -50.95 3.75
CA VAL A 445 10.50 -50.88 2.55
C VAL A 445 9.56 -52.08 2.60
N TRP A 446 8.28 -51.83 2.42
CA TRP A 446 7.20 -52.81 2.56
C TRP A 446 6.34 -52.86 1.31
N ALA A 447 5.80 -54.04 1.01
CA ALA A 447 4.71 -54.17 0.05
C ALA A 447 3.43 -53.68 0.72
N LEU A 448 2.84 -52.61 0.20
CA LEU A 448 1.70 -51.93 0.80
C LEU A 448 0.47 -52.84 0.89
N SER A 449 0.19 -53.61 -0.17
CA SER A 449 -0.92 -54.55 -0.27
C SER A 449 -0.70 -55.83 0.57
N ALA A 450 0.51 -56.37 0.57
CA ALA A 450 0.80 -57.67 1.20
C ALA A 450 1.24 -57.55 2.68
N GLY A 451 1.67 -56.37 3.12
CA GLY A 451 2.24 -56.17 4.46
C GLY A 451 3.65 -56.73 4.67
N ALA A 452 4.26 -57.30 3.62
CA ALA A 452 5.55 -57.96 3.70
C ALA A 452 6.70 -56.94 3.69
N CYS A 453 7.72 -57.17 4.53
CA CYS A 453 8.97 -56.39 4.47
C CYS A 453 9.75 -56.81 3.23
N LEU A 454 9.87 -55.92 2.25
CA LEU A 454 10.62 -56.14 1.01
C LEU A 454 12.12 -55.90 1.20
N ASN A 455 12.47 -54.86 1.95
CA ASN A 455 13.87 -54.49 2.16
C ASN A 455 14.09 -53.83 3.54
N THR A 456 15.29 -53.97 4.09
CA THR A 456 15.77 -53.24 5.26
C THR A 456 17.06 -52.51 4.90
N LEU A 457 16.95 -51.20 4.78
CA LEU A 457 18.06 -50.31 4.47
C LEU A 457 18.77 -49.92 5.77
N THR A 458 20.03 -50.31 5.87
CA THR A 458 20.90 -50.08 7.03
C THR A 458 21.99 -49.07 6.70
N GLY A 459 22.40 -48.28 7.68
CA GLY A 459 23.56 -47.39 7.53
C GLY A 459 23.44 -46.08 8.30
N HIS A 460 22.26 -45.73 8.82
CA HIS A 460 22.11 -44.63 9.76
C HIS A 460 22.75 -44.98 11.10
N THR A 461 23.29 -43.97 11.77
CA THR A 461 23.94 -44.12 13.08
C THR A 461 23.08 -43.62 14.24
N GLU A 462 21.95 -42.99 13.93
CA GLU A 462 20.99 -42.42 14.87
C GLU A 462 19.55 -42.74 14.42
N TRP A 463 18.56 -42.36 15.25
CA TRP A 463 17.14 -42.53 14.93
C TRP A 463 16.79 -41.89 13.59
N VAL A 464 16.12 -42.65 12.72
CA VAL A 464 15.62 -42.10 11.46
C VAL A 464 14.37 -41.28 11.76
N THR A 465 14.48 -39.96 11.64
CA THR A 465 13.45 -39.00 12.04
C THR A 465 12.48 -38.69 10.91
N LYS A 466 12.91 -38.78 9.65
CA LYS A 466 12.08 -38.51 8.47
C LYS A 466 12.41 -39.47 7.34
N VAL A 467 11.38 -39.89 6.62
CA VAL A 467 11.48 -40.54 5.31
C VAL A 467 10.56 -39.82 4.32
N LEU A 468 11.00 -39.70 3.07
CA LEU A 468 10.24 -39.09 1.97
C LEU A 468 10.34 -39.97 0.72
N LEU A 469 9.20 -40.19 0.07
CA LEU A 469 9.08 -40.95 -1.16
C LEU A 469 8.50 -40.07 -2.26
N GLN A 470 9.31 -39.67 -3.24
CA GLN A 470 8.90 -38.67 -4.24
C GLN A 470 9.57 -38.87 -5.60
N LYS A 471 8.88 -38.46 -6.67
CA LYS A 471 9.41 -38.48 -8.05
C LYS A 471 10.49 -37.42 -8.23
N SER A 472 11.58 -37.77 -8.89
CA SER A 472 12.57 -36.81 -9.38
C SER A 472 11.97 -35.94 -10.49
N GLN A 473 12.21 -34.64 -10.46
CA GLN A 473 11.86 -33.70 -11.54
C GLN A 473 13.03 -33.41 -12.48
N VAL A 474 14.24 -33.79 -12.07
CA VAL A 474 15.49 -33.55 -12.81
C VAL A 474 16.13 -34.86 -13.21
N GLU A 475 16.83 -34.80 -14.35
CA GLU A 475 17.77 -35.83 -14.73
C GLU A 475 19.04 -35.68 -13.89
N SER A 476 19.46 -36.77 -13.26
CA SER A 476 20.72 -36.88 -12.51
C SER A 476 21.54 -38.00 -13.16
N MET A 477 22.82 -38.12 -12.79
CA MET A 477 23.70 -39.19 -13.31
C MET A 477 23.13 -40.60 -13.10
N MET A 478 22.20 -40.81 -12.17
CA MET A 478 21.60 -42.12 -11.86
C MET A 478 20.07 -42.17 -11.92
N HIS A 479 19.38 -41.07 -12.25
CA HIS A 479 17.92 -41.02 -12.21
C HIS A 479 17.36 -40.23 -13.38
N SER A 480 16.29 -40.73 -13.97
CA SER A 480 15.50 -40.01 -14.97
C SER A 480 14.34 -39.24 -14.31
N PRO A 481 13.87 -38.15 -14.94
CA PRO A 481 12.64 -37.49 -14.49
C PRO A 481 11.49 -38.48 -14.42
N GLY A 482 10.84 -38.56 -13.26
CA GLY A 482 9.75 -39.52 -12.97
C GLY A 482 10.16 -40.72 -12.12
N ASP A 483 11.47 -40.99 -11.94
CA ASP A 483 11.95 -42.05 -11.04
C ASP A 483 11.66 -41.70 -9.58
N TYR A 484 11.27 -42.69 -8.80
CA TYR A 484 11.01 -42.51 -7.37
C TYR A 484 12.29 -42.58 -6.56
N ILE A 485 12.47 -41.60 -5.70
CA ILE A 485 13.61 -41.45 -4.81
C ILE A 485 13.13 -41.58 -3.38
N LEU A 486 13.89 -42.34 -2.59
CA LEU A 486 13.70 -42.41 -1.15
C LEU A 486 14.79 -41.57 -0.49
N LEU A 487 14.37 -40.58 0.28
CA LEU A 487 15.25 -39.83 1.18
C LEU A 487 14.95 -40.23 2.61
N SER A 488 15.99 -40.38 3.43
CA SER A 488 15.85 -40.55 4.87
C SER A 488 16.81 -39.64 5.60
N SER A 489 16.39 -39.07 6.73
CA SER A 489 17.24 -38.25 7.58
C SER A 489 17.32 -38.82 8.98
N ASP A 490 18.52 -38.78 9.55
CA ASP A 490 18.73 -38.85 10.99
C ASP A 490 19.16 -37.49 11.54
N LYS A 491 19.74 -37.47 12.73
CA LYS A 491 20.21 -36.25 13.41
C LYS A 491 21.40 -35.57 12.71
N TYR A 492 22.17 -36.28 11.90
CA TYR A 492 23.46 -35.82 11.36
C TYR A 492 23.54 -35.88 9.83
N GLU A 493 22.83 -36.83 9.23
CA GLU A 493 22.95 -37.13 7.82
C GLU A 493 21.59 -37.37 7.14
N ILE A 494 21.54 -37.01 5.86
CA ILE A 494 20.46 -37.35 4.94
C ILE A 494 21.03 -38.38 3.97
N LYS A 495 20.34 -39.51 3.81
CA LYS A 495 20.72 -40.56 2.87
C LYS A 495 19.74 -40.61 1.71
N VAL A 496 20.30 -40.80 0.52
CA VAL A 496 19.57 -40.95 -0.74
C VAL A 496 19.63 -42.42 -1.14
N TRP A 497 18.46 -43.01 -1.34
CA TRP A 497 18.31 -44.42 -1.67
C TRP A 497 17.64 -44.57 -3.04
N PRO A 498 18.11 -45.53 -3.86
CA PRO A 498 17.39 -45.92 -5.06
C PRO A 498 16.17 -46.75 -4.66
N ILE A 499 15.07 -46.59 -5.38
CA ILE A 499 13.90 -47.46 -5.25
C ILE A 499 13.81 -48.28 -6.52
N GLY A 500 14.48 -49.43 -6.50
CA GLY A 500 14.39 -50.45 -7.54
C GLY A 500 13.75 -51.72 -6.99
N ARG A 501 13.37 -52.64 -7.88
CA ARG A 501 12.90 -53.98 -7.52
C ARG A 501 13.99 -54.87 -6.86
N GLU A 502 15.22 -54.36 -6.76
CA GLU A 502 16.35 -55.10 -6.19
C GLU A 502 16.42 -54.96 -4.66
N ILE A 503 16.62 -56.09 -3.99
CA ILE A 503 16.55 -56.23 -2.53
C ILE A 503 17.80 -55.64 -1.83
N ASN A 504 18.84 -55.23 -2.58
CA ASN A 504 20.12 -54.75 -2.03
C ASN A 504 20.49 -53.32 -2.50
N CYS A 505 19.56 -52.39 -2.33
CA CYS A 505 19.81 -50.96 -2.57
C CYS A 505 20.85 -50.41 -1.57
N LYS A 506 22.11 -50.26 -2.01
CA LYS A 506 23.12 -49.49 -1.27
C LYS A 506 22.74 -48.01 -1.28
N CYS A 507 23.06 -47.29 -0.21
CA CYS A 507 22.94 -45.84 -0.16
C CYS A 507 23.72 -45.23 -1.32
N LEU A 508 23.05 -44.40 -2.13
CA LEU A 508 23.68 -43.72 -3.28
C LEU A 508 24.57 -42.58 -2.82
N LYS A 509 24.06 -41.80 -1.87
CA LYS A 509 24.73 -40.61 -1.37
C LYS A 509 24.31 -40.32 0.06
N THR A 510 25.29 -39.95 0.87
CA THR A 510 25.08 -39.38 2.20
C THR A 510 25.40 -37.89 2.12
N LEU A 511 24.45 -37.06 2.52
CA LEU A 511 24.58 -35.60 2.65
C LEU A 511 24.71 -35.27 4.12
N SER A 512 25.69 -34.44 4.46
CA SER A 512 25.86 -33.89 5.81
C SER A 512 26.18 -32.40 5.70
N VAL A 513 25.83 -31.66 6.75
CA VAL A 513 26.11 -30.21 6.83
C VAL A 513 27.52 -29.94 7.34
N SER A 514 28.02 -30.80 8.23
CA SER A 514 29.34 -30.69 8.84
C SER A 514 29.87 -32.09 9.15
N GLU A 515 31.19 -32.23 9.17
CA GLU A 515 31.85 -33.42 9.73
C GLU A 515 31.83 -33.41 11.27
N ASP A 516 31.63 -32.23 11.87
CA ASP A 516 31.48 -32.07 13.31
C ASP A 516 30.09 -32.52 13.77
N ARG A 517 30.06 -33.55 14.62
CA ARG A 517 28.84 -34.11 15.23
C ARG A 517 28.23 -33.21 16.31
N SER A 518 28.79 -32.03 16.56
CA SER A 518 28.13 -30.99 17.34
C SER A 518 26.95 -30.34 16.59
N VAL A 519 27.03 -30.31 15.25
CA VAL A 519 26.01 -29.70 14.39
C VAL A 519 24.95 -30.72 14.03
N CYS A 520 23.69 -30.44 14.39
CA CYS A 520 22.58 -31.34 14.15
C CYS A 520 21.68 -30.81 13.03
N LEU A 521 21.16 -31.74 12.23
CA LEU A 521 20.02 -31.52 11.35
C LEU A 521 18.76 -31.50 12.20
N GLN A 522 17.87 -30.57 11.87
CA GLN A 522 16.53 -30.55 12.40
C GLN A 522 15.68 -31.58 11.63
N PRO A 523 14.66 -32.20 12.26
CA PRO A 523 13.87 -33.30 11.70
C PRO A 523 13.02 -32.95 10.47
N ARG A 524 13.16 -31.73 9.94
CA ARG A 524 12.40 -31.21 8.80
C ARG A 524 13.22 -31.31 7.53
N LEU A 525 12.96 -32.38 6.79
CA LEU A 525 13.45 -32.55 5.43
C LEU A 525 12.32 -32.21 4.45
N GLN A 526 12.63 -31.38 3.45
CA GLN A 526 11.77 -31.12 2.30
C GLN A 526 12.50 -31.52 1.02
N PHE A 527 11.74 -32.09 0.09
CA PHE A 527 12.20 -32.42 -1.25
C PHE A 527 11.07 -32.05 -2.22
N ASP A 528 11.38 -31.36 -3.30
CA ASP A 528 10.41 -31.01 -4.35
C ASP A 528 10.64 -31.82 -5.64
N GLY A 529 11.64 -32.71 -5.65
CA GLY A 529 12.08 -33.46 -6.84
C GLY A 529 13.31 -32.84 -7.52
N ARG A 530 13.74 -31.63 -7.12
CA ARG A 530 14.94 -30.95 -7.63
C ARG A 530 15.86 -30.46 -6.53
N TYR A 531 15.32 -29.95 -5.45
CA TYR A 531 16.04 -29.40 -4.33
C TYR A 531 15.74 -30.17 -3.06
N ILE A 532 16.79 -30.54 -2.34
CA ILE A 532 16.67 -31.04 -0.97
C ILE A 532 16.91 -29.85 -0.05
N VAL A 533 16.02 -29.61 0.90
CA VAL A 533 16.14 -28.52 1.86
C VAL A 533 15.98 -29.03 3.28
N CYS A 534 16.92 -28.66 4.14
CA CYS A 534 16.88 -28.99 5.56
C CYS A 534 17.49 -27.87 6.40
N SER A 535 16.94 -27.61 7.57
CA SER A 535 17.56 -26.72 8.57
C SER A 535 18.51 -27.49 9.46
N SER A 536 19.61 -26.85 9.84
CA SER A 536 20.54 -27.29 10.88
C SER A 536 20.68 -26.20 11.94
N ASP A 537 21.45 -26.49 12.99
CA ASP A 537 21.80 -25.50 14.03
C ASP A 537 22.56 -24.28 13.47
N LEU A 538 23.17 -24.39 12.28
CA LEU A 538 23.92 -23.31 11.63
C LEU A 538 23.11 -22.47 10.63
N GLY A 539 21.92 -22.94 10.24
CA GLY A 539 21.10 -22.29 9.21
C GLY A 539 20.38 -23.29 8.30
N VAL A 540 19.75 -22.75 7.23
CA VAL A 540 19.00 -23.54 6.24
C VAL A 540 19.90 -23.86 5.06
N TYR A 541 19.96 -25.13 4.69
CA TYR A 541 20.78 -25.65 3.60
C TYR A 541 19.88 -26.13 2.47
N GLN A 542 20.24 -25.74 1.25
CA GLN A 542 19.62 -26.18 0.01
C GLN A 542 20.66 -26.90 -0.83
N TRP A 543 20.41 -28.17 -1.12
CA TRP A 543 21.20 -28.99 -2.03
C TRP A 543 20.49 -29.12 -3.37
N ASP A 544 21.27 -29.11 -4.45
CA ASP A 544 20.81 -29.56 -5.75
C ASP A 544 20.75 -31.09 -5.76
N PHE A 545 19.62 -31.67 -6.16
CA PHE A 545 19.50 -33.13 -6.21
C PHE A 545 20.30 -33.75 -7.37
N ALA A 546 20.49 -33.01 -8.47
CA ALA A 546 21.18 -33.55 -9.64
C ALA A 546 22.69 -33.74 -9.37
N SER A 547 23.33 -32.73 -8.76
CA SER A 547 24.77 -32.72 -8.42
C SER A 547 25.09 -33.16 -6.98
N PHE A 548 24.14 -33.07 -6.06
CA PHE A 548 24.33 -33.18 -4.60
C PHE A 548 25.17 -32.07 -3.97
N ASP A 549 25.47 -31.00 -4.71
CA ASP A 549 26.21 -29.85 -4.21
C ASP A 549 25.30 -28.91 -3.40
N VAL A 550 25.89 -28.25 -2.40
CA VAL A 550 25.20 -27.21 -1.64
C VAL A 550 25.08 -25.97 -2.52
N LEU A 551 23.86 -25.61 -2.91
CA LEU A 551 23.59 -24.41 -3.70
C LEU A 551 23.53 -23.15 -2.85
N ARG A 552 22.90 -23.26 -1.67
CA ARG A 552 22.62 -22.11 -0.82
C ARG A 552 22.69 -22.51 0.65
N VAL A 553 23.32 -21.63 1.43
CA VAL A 553 23.33 -21.70 2.89
C VAL A 553 22.79 -20.38 3.42
N ILE A 554 21.57 -20.39 3.93
CA ILE A 554 20.93 -19.21 4.50
C ILE A 554 21.21 -19.20 5.99
N LYS A 555 22.07 -18.27 6.38
CA LYS A 555 22.35 -17.98 7.80
C LYS A 555 21.45 -16.83 8.23
N PRO A 556 20.64 -17.00 9.29
CA PRO A 556 19.84 -15.91 9.81
C PRO A 556 20.79 -14.77 10.23
N GLN A 557 20.69 -13.61 9.59
CA GLN A 557 21.56 -12.46 9.89
C GLN A 557 21.17 -11.72 11.19
N GLN A 558 20.03 -12.08 11.79
CA GLN A 558 19.50 -11.49 13.03
C GLN A 558 18.86 -12.58 13.91
N ASP A 559 18.81 -12.32 15.22
CA ASP A 559 18.08 -13.13 16.22
C ASP A 559 16.66 -13.45 15.71
N PRO A 560 16.25 -14.73 15.62
CA PRO A 560 16.52 -15.81 16.56
C PRO A 560 17.76 -16.66 16.27
N ALA A 561 18.44 -17.11 17.33
CA ALA A 561 19.66 -17.91 17.29
C ALA A 561 19.58 -19.32 16.62
N SER A 562 18.43 -19.77 16.08
CA SER A 562 18.29 -21.05 15.35
C SER A 562 16.86 -21.27 14.82
N PRO A 563 16.41 -20.54 13.80
CA PRO A 563 15.09 -20.75 13.23
C PRO A 563 15.05 -22.11 12.52
N SER A 564 14.03 -22.91 12.84
CA SER A 564 13.79 -24.20 12.19
C SER A 564 13.03 -23.99 10.90
N LEU A 565 13.36 -24.77 9.86
CA LEU A 565 12.63 -24.75 8.61
C LEU A 565 11.23 -25.34 8.84
N LEU A 566 10.19 -24.59 8.44
CA LEU A 566 8.84 -25.12 8.33
C LEU A 566 8.58 -25.57 6.90
N SER A 567 8.87 -24.70 5.93
CA SER A 567 8.74 -24.98 4.50
C SER A 567 9.59 -24.00 3.68
N PHE A 568 9.99 -24.44 2.50
CA PHE A 568 10.79 -23.71 1.53
C PHE A 568 10.07 -23.66 0.18
N GLY A 569 10.13 -22.52 -0.51
CA GLY A 569 9.62 -22.37 -1.87
C GLY A 569 10.62 -21.66 -2.78
N GLU A 570 10.16 -21.18 -3.94
CA GLU A 570 11.00 -20.45 -4.90
C GLU A 570 11.27 -18.99 -4.47
N VAL A 571 10.28 -18.34 -3.83
CA VAL A 571 10.32 -16.90 -3.52
C VAL A 571 10.41 -16.66 -2.02
N PHE A 572 9.66 -17.42 -1.23
CA PHE A 572 9.58 -17.27 0.21
C PHE A 572 9.97 -18.57 0.92
N ALA A 573 10.42 -18.44 2.17
CA ALA A 573 10.57 -19.56 3.09
C ALA A 573 9.84 -19.24 4.40
N LEU A 574 9.21 -20.27 4.97
CA LEU A 574 8.64 -20.23 6.31
C LEU A 574 9.64 -20.82 7.28
N LEU A 575 10.02 -20.01 8.24
CA LEU A 575 10.86 -20.42 9.36
C LEU A 575 10.10 -20.20 10.66
N PHE A 576 10.46 -20.90 11.73
CA PHE A 576 9.81 -20.70 13.02
C PHE A 576 10.78 -20.95 14.16
N ASP A 577 10.49 -20.30 15.29
CA ASP A 577 11.08 -20.60 16.58
C ASP A 577 9.97 -20.84 17.62
N ASN A 578 10.33 -20.86 18.90
CA ASN A 578 9.42 -21.18 20.01
C ASN A 578 8.29 -20.16 20.17
N HIS A 579 8.47 -18.97 19.64
CA HIS A 579 7.67 -17.80 19.95
C HIS A 579 7.13 -17.14 18.69
N HIS A 580 7.69 -17.41 17.51
CA HIS A 580 7.35 -16.72 16.29
C HIS A 580 7.45 -17.61 15.05
N LEU A 581 6.56 -17.34 14.11
CA LEU A 581 6.65 -17.74 12.72
C LEU A 581 7.25 -16.59 11.92
N TYR A 582 8.17 -16.89 11.03
CA TYR A 582 8.89 -15.93 10.19
C TYR A 582 8.64 -16.25 8.72
N VAL A 583 8.32 -15.21 7.95
CA VAL A 583 8.28 -15.26 6.49
C VAL A 583 9.53 -14.57 5.97
N MET A 584 10.41 -15.32 5.32
CA MET A 584 11.66 -14.82 4.76
C MET A 584 11.53 -14.72 3.23
N ASP A 585 11.98 -13.62 2.65
CA ASP A 585 12.12 -13.49 1.19
C ASP A 585 13.47 -14.08 0.78
N LEU A 586 13.45 -15.09 -0.08
CA LEU A 586 14.64 -15.83 -0.51
C LEU A 586 15.53 -15.07 -1.49
N ARG A 587 15.08 -13.92 -2.00
CA ARG A 587 15.85 -13.09 -2.94
C ARG A 587 16.70 -12.07 -2.19
N THR A 588 16.16 -11.54 -1.09
CA THR A 588 16.86 -10.57 -0.23
C THR A 588 17.45 -11.19 1.03
N GLU A 589 17.05 -12.42 1.36
CA GLU A 589 17.34 -13.12 2.62
C GLU A 589 16.87 -12.36 3.87
N ALA A 590 15.95 -11.40 3.70
CA ALA A 590 15.39 -10.61 4.77
C ALA A 590 14.09 -11.21 5.31
N ILE A 591 13.89 -11.09 6.62
CA ILE A 591 12.61 -11.42 7.26
C ILE A 591 11.60 -10.35 6.87
N THR A 592 10.58 -10.76 6.12
CA THR A 592 9.48 -9.91 5.64
C THR A 592 8.40 -9.75 6.70
N GLY A 593 8.10 -10.81 7.44
CA GLY A 593 7.04 -10.82 8.44
C GLY A 593 7.40 -11.69 9.63
N ARG A 594 6.93 -11.27 10.81
CA ARG A 594 7.04 -12.01 12.07
C ARG A 594 5.62 -12.17 12.61
N TRP A 595 5.30 -13.34 13.13
CA TRP A 595 3.99 -13.60 13.70
C TRP A 595 4.14 -14.32 15.04
N PRO A 596 3.55 -13.83 16.14
CA PRO A 596 3.67 -14.47 17.43
C PRO A 596 2.93 -15.82 17.46
N LEU A 597 3.64 -16.86 17.90
CA LEU A 597 3.09 -18.18 18.16
C LEU A 597 2.82 -18.36 19.66
N PRO A 598 1.71 -19.01 20.03
CA PRO A 598 1.45 -19.34 21.42
C PRO A 598 2.51 -20.33 21.93
N ALA A 599 2.71 -20.36 23.25
CA ALA A 599 3.64 -21.31 23.86
C ALA A 599 3.18 -22.75 23.58
N TYR A 600 3.86 -23.41 22.65
CA TYR A 600 3.58 -24.77 22.24
C TYR A 600 4.62 -25.74 22.81
N ARG A 601 4.34 -27.04 22.73
CA ARG A 601 5.27 -28.06 23.22
C ARG A 601 6.30 -28.41 22.15
N LYS A 602 7.59 -28.27 22.46
CA LYS A 602 8.66 -28.81 21.61
C LYS A 602 8.65 -30.33 21.60
N SER A 603 8.41 -30.94 20.44
CA SER A 603 8.82 -32.32 20.20
C SER A 603 10.26 -32.34 19.72
N LYS A 604 11.15 -33.07 20.44
CA LYS A 604 12.51 -33.37 19.97
C LYS A 604 12.53 -34.16 18.66
N ARG A 605 11.37 -34.68 18.22
CA ARG A 605 11.20 -35.59 17.08
C ARG A 605 10.58 -34.91 15.86
N GLY A 606 10.21 -33.63 15.95
CA GLY A 606 9.67 -32.84 14.83
C GLY A 606 8.23 -33.13 14.43
N SER A 607 7.59 -34.14 15.01
CA SER A 607 6.30 -34.70 14.56
C SER A 607 5.06 -33.88 14.96
N SER A 608 5.18 -32.99 15.95
CA SER A 608 4.06 -32.21 16.49
C SER A 608 3.75 -30.92 15.70
N PHE A 609 4.40 -30.73 14.55
CA PHE A 609 4.30 -29.50 13.78
C PHE A 609 4.20 -29.80 12.29
N LEU A 610 3.49 -28.96 11.56
CA LEU A 610 3.23 -29.21 10.15
C LEU A 610 3.08 -27.91 9.34
N PRO A 611 3.75 -27.77 8.18
CA PRO A 611 3.39 -26.76 7.19
C PRO A 611 2.04 -27.12 6.56
N GLY A 612 1.18 -26.12 6.37
CA GLY A 612 -0.05 -26.30 5.59
C GLY A 612 0.21 -26.25 4.09
N ILE A 613 -0.49 -25.38 3.37
CA ILE A 613 -0.28 -25.12 1.95
C ILE A 613 1.03 -24.35 1.77
N THR A 614 1.90 -24.87 0.92
CA THR A 614 3.23 -24.30 0.66
C THR A 614 3.38 -23.75 -0.75
N SER A 615 2.38 -23.91 -1.62
CA SER A 615 2.41 -23.46 -3.02
C SER A 615 2.64 -21.96 -3.16
N TRP A 616 2.08 -21.15 -2.25
CA TRP A 616 2.23 -19.70 -2.22
C TRP A 616 3.67 -19.25 -1.94
N LEU A 617 4.50 -20.11 -1.33
CA LEU A 617 5.92 -19.81 -1.11
C LEU A 617 6.71 -19.73 -2.41
N ASN A 618 6.18 -20.31 -3.49
CA ASN A 618 6.77 -20.16 -4.80
C ASN A 618 6.36 -18.85 -5.49
N GLY A 619 5.64 -17.99 -4.77
CA GLY A 619 5.12 -16.71 -5.21
C GLY A 619 3.60 -16.70 -5.26
N PHE A 620 3.07 -15.51 -5.05
CA PHE A 620 1.62 -15.27 -5.05
C PHE A 620 1.08 -15.28 -6.48
N ASP A 621 -0.07 -15.93 -6.71
CA ASP A 621 -0.70 -16.07 -8.04
C ASP A 621 -1.91 -15.15 -8.24
N GLY A 622 -2.27 -14.38 -7.22
CA GLY A 622 -3.39 -13.44 -7.24
C GLY A 622 -4.76 -14.00 -6.96
N LYS A 623 -4.83 -15.29 -6.67
CA LYS A 623 -5.98 -15.85 -5.98
C LYS A 623 -5.85 -15.50 -4.49
N ASN A 624 -6.97 -15.52 -3.77
CA ASN A 624 -6.91 -15.34 -2.32
C ASN A 624 -6.11 -16.53 -1.75
N ASP A 625 -4.91 -16.24 -1.24
CA ASP A 625 -4.16 -17.19 -0.42
C ASP A 625 -5.09 -17.59 0.74
N ALA A 626 -5.47 -18.85 0.76
CA ALA A 626 -6.48 -19.39 1.68
C ALA A 626 -6.01 -20.75 2.18
N GLY A 627 -6.47 -21.12 3.37
CA GLY A 627 -6.20 -22.41 3.99
C GLY A 627 -5.04 -22.38 4.99
N LEU A 628 -4.59 -23.59 5.37
CA LEU A 628 -3.63 -23.79 6.44
C LEU A 628 -2.26 -23.22 6.07
N VAL A 629 -1.66 -22.44 6.95
CA VAL A 629 -0.25 -22.02 6.87
C VAL A 629 0.60 -22.91 7.78
N PHE A 630 0.13 -23.11 9.01
CA PHE A 630 0.87 -23.82 10.04
C PHE A 630 -0.09 -24.50 11.01
N ALA A 631 0.26 -25.70 11.45
CA ALA A 631 -0.44 -26.40 12.53
C ALA A 631 0.54 -26.95 13.57
N THR A 632 0.14 -26.90 14.84
CA THR A 632 0.93 -27.45 15.96
C THR A 632 0.05 -28.02 17.06
N SER A 633 0.56 -29.02 17.79
CA SER A 633 -0.08 -29.52 19.00
C SER A 633 0.24 -28.66 20.22
N MET A 634 -0.78 -28.38 21.02
CA MET A 634 -0.71 -27.58 22.22
C MET A 634 -0.58 -28.43 23.49
N PRO A 635 -0.07 -27.86 24.61
CA PRO A 635 0.06 -28.57 25.87
C PRO A 635 -1.26 -29.12 26.44
N ASP A 636 -2.38 -28.50 26.09
CA ASP A 636 -3.75 -28.85 26.48
C ASP A 636 -4.42 -29.88 25.55
N HIS A 637 -3.65 -30.50 24.64
CA HIS A 637 -4.12 -31.50 23.67
C HIS A 637 -4.92 -30.93 22.49
N SER A 638 -5.15 -29.62 22.46
CA SER A 638 -5.71 -28.96 21.28
C SER A 638 -4.68 -28.89 20.14
N ILE A 639 -5.18 -28.66 18.92
CA ILE A 639 -4.36 -28.40 17.75
C ILE A 639 -4.56 -26.92 17.40
N HIS A 640 -3.49 -26.14 17.46
CA HIS A 640 -3.50 -24.75 17.05
C HIS A 640 -3.21 -24.65 15.56
N LEU A 641 -4.06 -23.93 14.85
CA LEU A 641 -3.97 -23.68 13.42
C LEU A 641 -3.73 -22.20 13.18
N VAL A 642 -2.82 -21.90 12.25
CA VAL A 642 -2.62 -20.58 11.66
C VAL A 642 -3.06 -20.68 10.22
N LEU A 643 -4.07 -19.89 9.87
CA LEU A 643 -4.71 -19.86 8.57
C LEU A 643 -4.41 -18.52 7.90
N TRP A 644 -4.48 -18.49 6.57
CA TRP A 644 -4.52 -17.22 5.86
C TRP A 644 -5.82 -16.49 6.17
N LYS A 645 -5.72 -15.21 6.54
CA LYS A 645 -6.88 -14.34 6.70
C LYS A 645 -7.49 -14.08 5.32
N GLU A 646 -8.76 -14.47 5.13
CA GLU A 646 -9.48 -14.17 3.89
C GLU A 646 -9.56 -12.65 3.70
N ASN A 647 -9.15 -12.17 2.51
CA ASN A 647 -9.33 -10.76 2.16
C ASN A 647 -10.81 -10.51 1.90
N GLY A 648 -11.40 -9.56 2.64
CA GLY A 648 -12.73 -9.03 2.37
C GLY A 648 -12.84 -8.30 1.04
#